data_AF-A0A1W6CHF7-F1
#
_entry.id   AF-A0A1W6CHF7-F1
#
_cell.length_a   1.000
_cell.length_b   1.000
_cell.length_c   1.000
_cell.angle_alpha   90.00
_cell.angle_beta   90.00
_cell.angle_gamma   90.00
#
_symmetry.space_group_name_H-M   'P 1'
#
loop_
_entity.id
_entity.type
_entity.pdbx_description
1 polymer ?
#
loop_
_entity_poly.entity_id
_entity_poly.type
_entity_poly.pdbx_seq_one_letter_code
_entity_poly.pdbx_strand_id
1 'polypeptide(L)'
;MMERLLSRLALRRQVASLVVMAGLVFLAAALLLWNSRQREDAARREADSFRTVMTLTDQVDIALLQARRQEKNFLLRHDEDSAAKQPRHVGEALAALDRMAAVLPGDGPPRPELIAKVKDGAERYGRAFAAMVETQRKVGFSDQLGLLGALRGSALDMEKVLKARDLPDLTILVLQMRRAEKNFLLRRQPADRAELDGLVAAFAKALPASGLGPAERAQLGEGLDRYHRDFSAAAAGIDAVAGLEREMIAVHKDWLEGVLASMVADSRNAALAAEAKAAEVGHAAVWTLDIVMVGGFVLILTLGLWLGASIERPVKRMAEVMKALAAGDKDAAIPAQDRHDEVGEMARAVQVFHDVMVEADRMREAREAERIRSEEEKAAALMALADDFEASVKSKVAEVERATGGIRQTAQVMAGRSERSGSRSLDVGDAVRITTERATGAAEATRQLALAINEIARQVANSTDIARRTVEDVNATARQMGGLANSVQSIGEVVKLINDIASQTNLLALNATIEAARAGEAGKGFAVVAGEVKTLANQTARATEEIARQVGEVQASSHSMADAITAVVDIIKSLDEVSAAIAGAVQEQEAATREIADDIDEVARQAKSVSANVGDLSRSSAQTCAGTVRVIWSAKSLTQVVETLTAETDRFLVRVRQ
;
A
#
# COMPACT_ATOMS: atom_id res chain seq x y z
N MET A 1 -48.29 -8.92 -57.45
CA MET A 1 -49.55 -8.57 -56.73
C MET A 1 -49.51 -7.14 -56.18
N MET A 2 -48.41 -6.69 -55.57
CA MET A 2 -48.25 -5.31 -55.06
C MET A 2 -48.20 -4.23 -56.17
N GLU A 3 -47.59 -4.52 -57.33
CA GLU A 3 -47.60 -3.61 -58.50
C GLU A 3 -49.01 -3.27 -59.02
N ARG A 4 -49.98 -4.19 -58.93
CA ARG A 4 -51.38 -3.95 -59.36
C ARG A 4 -52.23 -3.21 -58.33
N LEU A 5 -51.83 -3.21 -57.05
CA LEU A 5 -52.53 -2.53 -55.97
C LEU A 5 -52.13 -1.05 -55.86
N LEU A 6 -50.88 -0.73 -56.22
CA LEU A 6 -50.33 0.63 -56.10
C LEU A 6 -50.43 1.45 -57.39
N SER A 7 -50.68 0.84 -58.55
CA SER A 7 -50.93 1.53 -59.84
C SER A 7 -52.22 2.36 -59.87
N ARG A 8 -52.95 2.44 -58.75
CA ARG A 8 -54.13 3.28 -58.54
C ARG A 8 -53.84 4.51 -57.67
N LEU A 9 -52.62 4.67 -57.16
CA LEU A 9 -52.22 5.79 -56.31
C LEU A 9 -51.34 6.77 -57.09
N ALA A 10 -51.63 8.06 -56.96
CA ALA A 10 -50.81 9.15 -57.46
C ALA A 10 -49.35 9.00 -56.97
N LEU A 11 -48.38 9.27 -57.84
CA LEU A 11 -46.94 9.21 -57.60
C LEU A 11 -46.55 9.99 -56.33
N ARG A 12 -47.21 11.14 -56.10
CA ARG A 12 -47.04 11.96 -54.89
C ARG A 12 -47.40 11.21 -53.60
N ARG A 13 -48.44 10.37 -53.62
CA ARG A 13 -48.86 9.56 -52.46
C ARG A 13 -47.92 8.37 -52.22
N GLN A 14 -47.36 7.80 -53.28
CA GLN A 14 -46.35 6.74 -53.17
C GLN A 14 -45.07 7.28 -52.51
N VAL A 15 -44.57 8.43 -52.97
CA VAL A 15 -43.40 9.10 -52.37
C VAL A 15 -43.69 9.52 -50.92
N ALA A 16 -44.87 10.09 -50.62
CA ALA A 16 -45.24 10.46 -49.26
C ALA A 16 -45.30 9.24 -48.31
N SER A 17 -45.87 8.12 -48.75
CA SER A 17 -45.93 6.89 -47.94
C SER A 17 -44.54 6.31 -47.60
N LEU A 18 -43.57 6.50 -48.50
CA LEU A 18 -42.18 6.08 -48.29
C LEU A 18 -41.45 6.96 -47.28
N VAL A 19 -41.66 8.27 -47.33
CA VAL A 19 -41.09 9.20 -46.34
C VAL A 19 -41.60 8.87 -44.94
N VAL A 20 -42.90 8.57 -44.82
CA VAL A 20 -43.49 8.15 -43.54
C VAL A 20 -42.91 6.81 -43.06
N MET A 21 -42.77 5.83 -43.96
CA MET A 21 -42.17 4.52 -43.63
C MET A 21 -40.70 4.65 -43.20
N ALA A 22 -39.91 5.46 -43.91
CA ALA A 22 -38.52 5.75 -43.55
C ALA A 22 -38.43 6.45 -42.19
N GLY A 23 -39.33 7.41 -41.91
CA GLY A 23 -39.42 8.07 -40.61
C GLY A 23 -39.74 7.10 -39.45
N LEU A 24 -40.65 6.15 -39.66
CA LEU A 24 -40.98 5.11 -38.66
C LEU A 24 -39.81 4.16 -38.40
N VAL A 25 -39.08 3.75 -39.44
CA VAL A 25 -37.88 2.91 -39.29
C VAL A 25 -36.78 3.67 -38.54
N PHE A 26 -36.56 4.95 -38.86
CA PHE A 26 -35.58 5.77 -38.17
C PHE A 26 -35.93 5.97 -36.68
N LEU A 27 -37.22 6.17 -36.38
CA LEU A 27 -37.71 6.27 -35.01
C LEU A 27 -37.53 4.95 -34.24
N ALA A 28 -37.84 3.81 -34.86
CA ALA A 28 -37.63 2.49 -34.26
C ALA A 28 -36.14 2.22 -34.00
N ALA A 29 -35.26 2.56 -34.96
CA ALA A 29 -33.81 2.48 -34.80
C ALA A 29 -33.31 3.38 -33.66
N ALA A 30 -33.81 4.61 -33.57
CA ALA A 30 -33.45 5.54 -32.49
C ALA A 30 -33.88 5.01 -31.11
N LEU A 31 -35.08 4.43 -31.00
CA LEU A 31 -35.57 3.80 -29.76
C LEU A 31 -34.74 2.57 -29.36
N LEU A 32 -34.37 1.72 -30.32
CA LEU A 32 -33.52 0.55 -30.08
C LEU A 32 -32.12 0.96 -29.61
N LEU A 33 -31.50 1.94 -30.27
CA LEU A 33 -30.19 2.47 -29.89
C LEU A 33 -30.23 3.16 -28.52
N TRP A 34 -31.31 3.89 -28.21
CA TRP A 34 -31.49 4.51 -26.91
C TRP A 34 -31.62 3.49 -25.78
N ASN A 35 -32.47 2.47 -25.95
CA ASN A 35 -32.60 1.37 -24.99
C ASN A 35 -31.30 0.58 -24.83
N SER A 36 -30.57 0.33 -25.93
CA SER A 36 -29.26 -0.33 -25.89
C SER A 36 -28.25 0.47 -25.08
N ARG A 37 -28.16 1.79 -25.32
CA ARG A 37 -27.28 2.68 -24.54
C ARG A 37 -27.65 2.73 -23.07
N GLN A 38 -28.95 2.79 -22.74
CA GLN A 38 -29.37 2.77 -21.34
C GLN A 38 -28.96 1.49 -20.60
N ARG A 39 -29.02 0.33 -21.27
CA ARG A 39 -28.57 -0.95 -20.68
C ARG A 39 -27.06 -1.00 -20.52
N GLU A 40 -26.31 -0.54 -21.51
CA GLU A 40 -24.83 -0.44 -21.45
C GLU A 40 -24.39 0.48 -20.31
N ASP A 41 -24.98 1.67 -20.19
CA ASP A 41 -24.69 2.62 -19.13
C ASP A 41 -25.04 2.07 -17.74
N ALA A 42 -26.16 1.33 -17.62
CA ALA A 42 -26.54 0.67 -16.37
C ALA A 42 -25.55 -0.42 -15.98
N ALA A 43 -25.15 -1.28 -16.93
CA ALA A 43 -24.18 -2.35 -16.68
C ALA A 43 -22.79 -1.81 -16.32
N ARG A 44 -22.35 -0.71 -16.96
CA ARG A 44 -21.09 -0.03 -16.61
C ARG A 44 -21.12 0.58 -15.22
N ARG A 45 -22.20 1.28 -14.85
CA ARG A 45 -22.37 1.83 -13.49
C ARG A 45 -22.34 0.73 -12.42
N GLU A 46 -22.97 -0.42 -12.70
CA GLU A 46 -22.94 -1.59 -11.82
C GLU A 46 -21.51 -2.14 -11.68
N ALA A 47 -20.78 -2.29 -12.77
CA ALA A 47 -19.38 -2.73 -12.77
C ALA A 47 -18.45 -1.76 -12.02
N ASP A 48 -18.61 -0.45 -12.23
CA ASP A 48 -17.83 0.58 -11.52
C ASP A 48 -18.11 0.57 -10.01
N SER A 49 -19.36 0.29 -9.61
CA SER A 49 -19.73 0.16 -8.20
C SER A 49 -19.04 -1.04 -7.55
N PHE A 50 -19.07 -2.22 -8.18
CA PHE A 50 -18.37 -3.41 -7.68
C PHE A 50 -16.85 -3.25 -7.71
N ARG A 51 -16.28 -2.56 -8.70
CA ARG A 51 -14.85 -2.21 -8.70
C ARG A 51 -14.48 -1.33 -7.50
N THR A 52 -15.33 -0.36 -7.17
CA THR A 52 -15.16 0.50 -5.99
C THR A 52 -15.24 -0.31 -4.70
N VAL A 53 -16.21 -1.23 -4.59
CA VAL A 53 -16.36 -2.17 -3.47
C VAL A 53 -15.11 -3.05 -3.31
N MET A 54 -14.56 -3.58 -4.40
CA MET A 54 -13.32 -4.35 -4.40
C MET A 54 -12.14 -3.53 -3.87
N THR A 55 -11.94 -2.31 -4.38
CA THR A 55 -10.88 -1.41 -3.90
C THR A 55 -11.05 -1.07 -2.42
N LEU A 56 -12.28 -0.83 -1.95
CA LEU A 56 -12.56 -0.60 -0.53
C LEU A 56 -12.28 -1.84 0.31
N THR A 57 -12.55 -3.04 -0.22
CA THR A 57 -12.24 -4.31 0.44
C THR A 57 -10.73 -4.47 0.63
N ASP A 58 -9.93 -4.17 -0.39
CA ASP A 58 -8.47 -4.19 -0.30
C ASP A 58 -7.95 -3.14 0.71
N GLN A 59 -8.58 -1.96 0.77
CA GLN A 59 -8.24 -0.93 1.77
C GLN A 59 -8.51 -1.41 3.20
N VAL A 60 -9.62 -2.12 3.43
CA VAL A 60 -9.92 -2.73 4.74
C VAL A 60 -8.84 -3.74 5.13
N ASP A 61 -8.45 -4.61 4.20
CA ASP A 61 -7.42 -5.62 4.45
C ASP A 61 -6.07 -5.00 4.80
N ILE A 62 -5.60 -4.05 3.99
CA ILE A 62 -4.36 -3.32 4.24
C ILE A 62 -4.41 -2.59 5.58
N ALA A 63 -5.50 -1.88 5.88
CA ALA A 63 -5.63 -1.13 7.12
C ALA A 63 -5.62 -2.04 8.35
N LEU A 64 -6.28 -3.20 8.31
CA LEU A 64 -6.25 -4.17 9.40
C LEU A 64 -4.87 -4.83 9.58
N LEU A 65 -4.15 -5.10 8.48
CA LEU A 65 -2.76 -5.56 8.54
C LEU A 65 -1.83 -4.50 9.14
N GLN A 66 -1.99 -3.23 8.79
CA GLN A 66 -1.25 -2.12 9.38
C GLN A 66 -1.57 -1.96 10.87
N ALA A 67 -2.85 -2.06 11.26
CA ALA A 67 -3.24 -2.07 12.67
C ALA A 67 -2.56 -3.21 13.44
N ARG A 68 -2.48 -4.41 12.86
CA ARG A 68 -1.75 -5.55 13.45
C ARG A 68 -0.25 -5.33 13.55
N ARG A 69 0.37 -4.69 12.55
CA ARG A 69 1.78 -4.28 12.64
C ARG A 69 2.01 -3.35 13.83
N GLN A 70 1.14 -2.36 14.03
CA GLN A 70 1.28 -1.43 15.16
C GLN A 70 1.00 -2.09 16.51
N GLU A 71 0.08 -3.07 16.58
CA GLU A 71 -0.10 -3.91 17.77
C GLU A 71 1.22 -4.61 18.14
N LYS A 72 1.88 -5.25 17.18
CA LYS A 72 3.15 -5.94 17.41
C LYS A 72 4.28 -5.00 17.78
N ASN A 73 4.36 -3.83 17.14
CA ASN A 73 5.32 -2.79 17.53
C ASN A 73 5.11 -2.34 18.98
N PHE A 74 3.86 -2.11 19.39
CA PHE A 74 3.52 -1.74 20.76
C PHE A 74 3.89 -2.82 21.78
N LEU A 75 3.63 -4.10 21.45
CA LEU A 75 3.99 -5.23 22.33
C LEU A 75 5.50 -5.41 22.47
N LEU A 76 6.29 -5.02 21.46
CA LEU A 76 7.75 -5.11 21.48
C LEU A 76 8.41 -3.90 22.17
N ARG A 77 7.89 -2.69 21.92
CA ARG A 77 8.53 -1.42 22.30
C ARG A 77 7.88 -0.74 23.50
N HIS A 78 6.61 -1.05 23.77
CA HIS A 78 5.80 -0.42 24.81
C HIS A 78 5.79 1.11 24.72
N ASP A 79 5.61 1.65 23.53
CA ASP A 79 5.71 3.09 23.25
C ASP A 79 4.37 3.76 22.87
N GLU A 80 4.24 5.06 23.16
CA GLU A 80 3.02 5.84 22.88
C GLU A 80 2.78 6.10 21.38
N ASP A 81 3.82 6.06 20.54
CA ASP A 81 3.69 6.30 19.11
C ASP A 81 2.96 5.14 18.41
N SER A 82 3.35 3.90 18.71
CA SER A 82 2.65 2.68 18.29
C SER A 82 1.22 2.65 18.82
N ALA A 83 1.01 3.05 20.09
CA ALA A 83 -0.30 3.13 20.71
C ALA A 83 -1.24 4.14 20.02
N ALA A 84 -0.70 5.27 19.53
CA ALA A 84 -1.47 6.30 18.83
C ALA A 84 -1.76 5.95 17.36
N LYS A 85 -0.91 5.15 16.71
CA LYS A 85 -1.06 4.77 15.29
C LYS A 85 -2.07 3.65 15.06
N GLN A 86 -2.11 2.63 15.92
CA GLN A 86 -2.99 1.48 15.73
C GLN A 86 -4.48 1.87 15.57
N PRO A 87 -5.06 2.76 16.41
CA PRO A 87 -6.47 3.14 16.30
C PRO A 87 -6.79 3.90 15.02
N ARG A 88 -5.80 4.59 14.42
CA ARG A 88 -5.99 5.28 13.13
C ARG A 88 -6.25 4.28 12.02
N HIS A 89 -5.46 3.20 11.96
CA HIS A 89 -5.63 2.15 10.97
C HIS A 89 -6.91 1.35 11.17
N VAL A 90 -7.32 1.08 12.42
CA VAL A 90 -8.66 0.53 12.69
C VAL A 90 -9.75 1.48 12.20
N GLY A 91 -9.61 2.79 12.44
CA GLY A 91 -10.54 3.81 11.94
C GLY A 91 -10.63 3.88 10.42
N GLU A 92 -9.50 3.73 9.72
CA GLU A 92 -9.44 3.64 8.25
C GLU A 92 -10.22 2.43 7.72
N ALA A 93 -10.03 1.27 8.34
CA ALA A 93 -10.79 0.05 8.02
C ALA A 93 -12.30 0.26 8.24
N LEU A 94 -12.70 0.82 9.38
CA LEU A 94 -14.12 1.09 9.68
C LEU A 94 -14.73 2.09 8.70
N ALA A 95 -14.01 3.15 8.34
CA ALA A 95 -14.47 4.13 7.36
C ALA A 95 -14.61 3.53 5.95
N ALA A 96 -13.71 2.63 5.56
CA ALA A 96 -13.80 1.91 4.29
C ALA A 96 -15.00 0.94 4.28
N LEU A 97 -15.28 0.24 5.39
CA LEU A 97 -16.47 -0.61 5.55
C LEU A 97 -17.77 0.19 5.45
N ASP A 98 -17.83 1.38 6.08
CA ASP A 98 -19.01 2.26 6.00
C ASP A 98 -19.24 2.80 4.58
N ARG A 99 -18.17 3.19 3.88
CA ARG A 99 -18.26 3.58 2.48
C ARG A 99 -18.71 2.43 1.60
N MET A 100 -18.19 1.23 1.83
CA MET A 100 -18.53 0.04 1.07
C MET A 100 -20.02 -0.28 1.21
N ALA A 101 -20.56 -0.21 2.44
CA ALA A 101 -22.00 -0.40 2.69
C ALA A 101 -22.87 0.65 1.96
N ALA A 102 -22.37 1.86 1.74
CA ALA A 102 -23.09 2.93 1.04
C ALA A 102 -23.07 2.81 -0.50
N VAL A 103 -22.02 2.21 -1.07
CA VAL A 103 -21.85 2.07 -2.54
C VAL A 103 -22.25 0.69 -3.07
N LEU A 104 -22.54 -0.27 -2.19
CA LEU A 104 -22.89 -1.63 -2.59
C LEU A 104 -24.18 -1.64 -3.43
N PRO A 105 -24.14 -2.16 -4.67
CA PRO A 105 -25.32 -2.23 -5.51
C PRO A 105 -26.26 -3.37 -5.04
N GLY A 106 -27.32 -3.01 -4.32
CA GLY A 106 -28.33 -3.94 -3.81
C GLY A 106 -27.78 -4.91 -2.76
N ASP A 107 -28.35 -6.11 -2.67
CA ASP A 107 -27.91 -7.19 -1.76
C ASP A 107 -26.78 -8.05 -2.38
N GLY A 108 -25.96 -7.46 -3.25
CA GLY A 108 -24.87 -8.13 -3.97
C GLY A 108 -23.68 -8.52 -3.09
N PRO A 109 -22.69 -9.27 -3.62
CA PRO A 109 -21.49 -9.63 -2.88
C PRO A 109 -20.51 -8.44 -2.75
N PRO A 110 -19.81 -8.30 -1.61
CA PRO A 110 -19.96 -9.09 -0.40
C PRO A 110 -21.27 -8.73 0.30
N ARG A 111 -21.94 -9.74 0.85
CA ARG A 111 -23.25 -9.54 1.48
C ARG A 111 -23.15 -8.48 2.59
N PRO A 112 -24.17 -7.62 2.79
CA PRO A 112 -24.18 -6.63 3.88
C PRO A 112 -23.90 -7.25 5.26
N GLU A 113 -24.36 -8.48 5.49
CA GLU A 113 -24.07 -9.23 6.72
C GLU A 113 -22.57 -9.51 6.93
N LEU A 114 -21.83 -9.75 5.85
CA LEU A 114 -20.39 -10.01 5.90
C LEU A 114 -19.62 -8.73 6.22
N ILE A 115 -20.02 -7.60 5.62
CA ILE A 115 -19.48 -6.27 5.91
C ILE A 115 -19.73 -5.93 7.38
N ALA A 116 -20.96 -6.12 7.86
CA ALA A 116 -21.34 -5.89 9.25
C ALA A 116 -20.58 -6.80 10.22
N LYS A 117 -20.35 -8.06 9.84
CA LYS A 117 -19.46 -8.96 10.58
C LYS A 117 -18.09 -8.33 10.67
N VAL A 118 -17.33 -8.15 9.58
CA VAL A 118 -15.95 -7.60 9.60
C VAL A 118 -15.87 -6.31 10.43
N LYS A 119 -16.87 -5.44 10.33
CA LYS A 119 -16.98 -4.22 11.15
C LYS A 119 -16.99 -4.51 12.65
N ASP A 120 -17.88 -5.38 13.12
CA ASP A 120 -17.99 -5.73 14.55
C ASP A 120 -16.66 -6.21 15.15
N GLY A 121 -15.96 -7.11 14.48
CA GLY A 121 -14.68 -7.57 15.04
C GLY A 121 -13.50 -6.65 14.77
N ALA A 122 -13.52 -5.78 13.74
CA ALA A 122 -12.57 -4.66 13.67
C ALA A 122 -12.73 -3.71 14.86
N GLU A 123 -13.98 -3.41 15.25
CA GLU A 123 -14.26 -2.62 16.46
C GLU A 123 -13.85 -3.36 17.74
N ARG A 124 -14.16 -4.65 17.86
CA ARG A 124 -13.77 -5.46 19.01
C ARG A 124 -12.25 -5.54 19.15
N TYR A 125 -11.56 -5.74 18.04
CA TYR A 125 -10.10 -5.74 17.97
C TYR A 125 -9.53 -4.39 18.41
N GLY A 126 -10.06 -3.27 17.90
CA GLY A 126 -9.66 -1.93 18.33
C GLY A 126 -9.92 -1.65 19.82
N ARG A 127 -11.08 -2.07 20.35
CA ARG A 127 -11.42 -1.93 21.77
C ARG A 127 -10.49 -2.74 22.68
N ALA A 128 -10.16 -3.98 22.29
CA ALA A 128 -9.23 -4.82 23.03
C ALA A 128 -7.82 -4.20 23.06
N PHE A 129 -7.35 -3.66 21.93
CA PHE A 129 -6.07 -2.95 21.87
C PHE A 129 -6.06 -1.70 22.75
N ALA A 130 -7.11 -0.87 22.69
CA ALA A 130 -7.21 0.33 23.52
C ALA A 130 -7.20 -0.01 25.03
N ALA A 131 -7.94 -1.06 25.44
CA ALA A 131 -7.91 -1.55 26.82
C ALA A 131 -6.51 -2.05 27.23
N MET A 132 -5.78 -2.67 26.30
CA MET A 132 -4.43 -3.16 26.53
C MET A 132 -3.45 -2.01 26.75
N VAL A 133 -3.50 -0.98 25.89
CA VAL A 133 -2.68 0.24 26.03
C VAL A 133 -2.95 0.92 27.38
N GLU A 134 -4.22 1.11 27.75
CA GLU A 134 -4.57 1.72 29.04
C GLU A 134 -4.07 0.89 30.22
N THR A 135 -4.16 -0.43 30.15
CA THR A 135 -3.65 -1.33 31.19
C THR A 135 -2.13 -1.27 31.26
N GLN A 136 -1.44 -1.30 30.13
CA GLN A 136 0.01 -1.20 30.06
C GLN A 136 0.51 0.17 30.55
N ARG A 137 -0.19 1.26 30.26
CA ARG A 137 0.15 2.60 30.76
C ARG A 137 0.06 2.67 32.29
N LYS A 138 -0.95 2.01 32.89
CA LYS A 138 -1.08 1.89 34.36
C LYS A 138 0.04 1.05 34.96
N VAL A 139 0.38 -0.09 34.35
CA VAL A 139 1.51 -0.92 34.79
C VAL A 139 2.82 -0.14 34.70
N GLY A 140 3.04 0.57 33.59
CA GLY A 140 4.25 1.30 33.26
C GLY A 140 4.93 0.74 32.01
N PHE A 141 5.42 1.62 31.14
CA PHE A 141 6.22 1.24 29.96
C PHE A 141 7.68 0.92 30.31
N SER A 142 8.15 1.38 31.47
CA SER A 142 9.48 1.11 32.01
C SER A 142 9.39 0.83 33.51
N ASP A 143 10.48 0.38 34.11
CA ASP A 143 10.59 0.15 35.55
C ASP A 143 10.58 1.44 36.40
N GLN A 144 10.44 2.61 35.76
CA GLN A 144 10.39 3.92 36.41
C GLN A 144 9.01 4.58 36.35
N LEU A 145 8.08 4.05 35.55
CA LEU A 145 6.77 4.64 35.31
C LEU A 145 5.66 3.74 35.86
N GLY A 146 4.47 4.32 36.04
CA GLY A 146 3.28 3.58 36.48
C GLY A 146 3.46 2.86 37.82
N LEU A 147 2.79 1.72 37.96
CA LEU A 147 2.88 0.85 39.13
C LEU A 147 4.30 0.29 39.36
N LEU A 148 5.05 0.01 38.28
CA LEU A 148 6.43 -0.46 38.41
C LEU A 148 7.35 0.61 39.04
N GLY A 149 7.17 1.88 38.64
CA GLY A 149 7.86 3.01 39.24
C GLY A 149 7.47 3.24 40.70
N ALA A 150 6.18 3.17 41.03
CA ALA A 150 5.68 3.31 42.40
C ALA A 150 6.23 2.22 43.33
N LEU A 151 6.31 0.99 42.82
CA LEU A 151 6.85 -0.16 43.51
C LEU A 151 8.36 -0.02 43.77
N ARG A 152 9.12 0.42 42.76
CA ARG A 152 10.54 0.79 42.91
C ARG A 152 10.74 1.88 43.97
N GLY A 153 9.87 2.90 43.97
CA GLY A 153 9.88 3.96 44.98
C GLY A 153 9.67 3.42 46.40
N SER A 154 8.64 2.59 46.59
CA SER A 154 8.35 1.97 47.89
C SER A 154 9.51 1.12 48.41
N ALA A 155 10.17 0.36 47.52
CA ALA A 155 11.35 -0.42 47.89
C ALA A 155 12.53 0.47 48.31
N LEU A 156 12.81 1.54 47.57
CA LEU A 156 13.89 2.48 47.88
C LEU A 156 13.65 3.21 49.21
N ASP A 157 12.41 3.60 49.49
CA ASP A 157 12.03 4.23 50.75
C ASP A 157 12.27 3.29 51.94
N MET A 158 11.88 2.02 51.80
CA MET A 158 12.16 0.99 52.81
C MET A 158 13.67 0.76 52.99
N GLU A 159 14.42 0.58 51.89
CA GLU A 159 15.88 0.41 51.92
C GLU A 159 16.58 1.59 52.63
N LYS A 160 16.10 2.82 52.44
CA LYS A 160 16.65 4.02 53.08
C LYS A 160 16.47 3.99 54.60
N VAL A 161 15.30 3.60 55.09
CA VAL A 161 15.03 3.47 56.53
C VAL A 161 15.87 2.34 57.13
N LEU A 162 15.95 1.20 56.45
CA LEU A 162 16.72 0.04 56.91
C LEU A 162 18.23 0.31 56.98
N LYS A 163 18.80 0.99 55.97
CA LYS A 163 20.22 1.39 55.97
C LYS A 163 20.55 2.39 57.07
N ALA A 164 19.65 3.34 57.36
CA ALA A 164 19.88 4.34 58.41
C ALA A 164 19.93 3.74 59.83
N ARG A 165 19.39 2.54 60.01
CA ARG A 165 19.29 1.84 61.30
C ARG A 165 20.10 0.55 61.39
N ASP A 166 20.85 0.23 60.34
CA ASP A 166 21.71 -0.97 60.24
C ASP A 166 20.96 -2.27 60.58
N LEU A 167 19.89 -2.54 59.83
CA LEU A 167 19.05 -3.74 60.00
C LEU A 167 19.28 -4.75 58.87
N PRO A 168 20.32 -5.61 58.96
CA PRO A 168 20.72 -6.50 57.86
C PRO A 168 19.66 -7.56 57.53
N ASP A 169 19.01 -8.14 58.53
CA ASP A 169 18.01 -9.21 58.33
C ASP A 169 16.79 -8.73 57.52
N LEU A 170 16.26 -7.55 57.87
CA LEU A 170 15.17 -6.93 57.13
C LEU A 170 15.63 -6.45 55.75
N THR A 171 16.87 -5.97 55.62
CA THR A 171 17.44 -5.57 54.32
C THR A 171 17.52 -6.75 53.36
N ILE A 172 17.95 -7.92 53.85
CA ILE A 172 17.99 -9.17 53.05
C ILE A 172 16.60 -9.54 52.55
N LEU A 173 15.56 -9.45 53.40
CA LEU A 173 14.19 -9.74 53.00
C LEU A 173 13.71 -8.78 51.89
N VAL A 174 14.00 -7.49 51.97
CA VAL A 174 13.66 -6.54 50.88
C VAL A 174 14.39 -6.90 49.59
N LEU A 175 15.68 -7.24 49.65
CA LEU A 175 16.44 -7.65 48.47
C LEU A 175 15.90 -8.95 47.86
N GLN A 176 15.47 -9.90 48.68
CA GLN A 176 14.79 -11.12 48.23
C GLN A 176 13.44 -10.80 47.58
N MET A 177 12.64 -9.90 48.16
CA MET A 177 11.38 -9.44 47.57
C MET A 177 11.61 -8.82 46.19
N ARG A 178 12.60 -7.93 46.07
CA ARG A 178 12.97 -7.32 44.78
C ARG A 178 13.45 -8.35 43.76
N ARG A 179 14.14 -9.42 44.21
CA ARG A 179 14.52 -10.53 43.34
C ARG A 179 13.29 -11.32 42.86
N ALA A 180 12.36 -11.65 43.75
CA ALA A 180 11.11 -12.34 43.39
C ALA A 180 10.24 -11.50 42.44
N GLU A 181 10.16 -10.19 42.68
CA GLU A 181 9.54 -9.21 41.77
C GLU A 181 10.16 -9.29 40.37
N LYS A 182 11.50 -9.21 40.26
CA LYS A 182 12.19 -9.29 38.96
C LYS A 182 12.02 -10.66 38.30
N ASN A 183 12.01 -11.75 39.06
CA ASN A 183 11.70 -13.08 38.53
C ASN A 183 10.29 -13.13 37.93
N PHE A 184 9.30 -12.57 38.62
CA PHE A 184 7.93 -12.47 38.12
C PHE A 184 7.85 -11.64 36.84
N LEU A 185 8.51 -10.47 36.78
CA LEU A 185 8.50 -9.64 35.56
C LEU A 185 9.12 -10.37 34.35
N LEU A 186 10.12 -11.23 34.58
CA LEU A 186 10.79 -12.02 33.54
C LEU A 186 9.98 -13.26 33.12
N ARG A 187 9.45 -14.02 34.08
CA ARG A 187 8.87 -15.35 33.84
C ARG A 187 7.34 -15.37 33.85
N ARG A 188 6.71 -14.41 34.54
CA ARG A 188 5.25 -14.26 34.72
C ARG A 188 4.57 -15.51 35.27
N GLN A 189 5.22 -16.21 36.21
CA GLN A 189 4.68 -17.44 36.78
C GLN A 189 3.95 -17.18 38.10
N PRO A 190 2.85 -17.92 38.37
CA PRO A 190 2.16 -17.87 39.67
C PRO A 190 3.08 -18.20 40.86
N ALA A 191 4.10 -19.03 40.64
CA ALA A 191 5.07 -19.39 41.67
C ALA A 191 5.90 -18.18 42.15
N ASP A 192 6.33 -17.30 41.24
CA ASP A 192 7.12 -16.10 41.61
C ASP A 192 6.25 -15.11 42.42
N ARG A 193 4.94 -15.03 42.13
CA ARG A 193 3.98 -14.24 42.91
C ARG A 193 3.81 -14.79 44.32
N ALA A 194 3.64 -16.10 44.46
CA ALA A 194 3.53 -16.76 45.76
C ALA A 194 4.83 -16.64 46.58
N GLU A 195 6.00 -16.66 45.93
CA GLU A 195 7.29 -16.40 46.58
C GLU A 195 7.33 -15.00 47.18
N LEU A 196 6.94 -13.96 46.42
CA LEU A 196 6.89 -12.59 46.93
C LEU A 196 5.89 -12.43 48.08
N ASP A 197 4.69 -13.01 47.97
CA ASP A 197 3.70 -12.99 49.05
C ASP A 197 4.26 -13.61 50.34
N GLY A 198 5.00 -14.71 50.23
CA GLY A 198 5.70 -15.35 51.35
C GLY A 198 6.77 -14.45 51.98
N LEU A 199 7.55 -13.74 51.16
CA LEU A 199 8.59 -12.82 51.62
C LEU A 199 8.01 -11.57 52.30
N VAL A 200 6.90 -11.04 51.77
CA VAL A 200 6.14 -9.95 52.41
C VAL A 200 5.63 -10.37 53.79
N ALA A 201 5.05 -11.58 53.90
CA ALA A 201 4.61 -12.11 55.18
C ALA A 201 5.78 -12.33 56.17
N ALA A 202 6.93 -12.79 55.68
CA ALA A 202 8.14 -12.94 56.49
C ALA A 202 8.67 -11.59 57.01
N PHE A 203 8.69 -10.56 56.17
CA PHE A 203 9.08 -9.19 56.54
C PHE A 203 8.12 -8.63 57.61
N ALA A 204 6.81 -8.74 57.38
CA ALA A 204 5.78 -8.28 58.33
C ALA A 204 5.93 -8.96 59.70
N LYS A 205 6.27 -10.26 59.74
CA LYS A 205 6.49 -11.02 60.97
C LYS A 205 7.78 -10.61 61.69
N ALA A 206 8.84 -10.27 60.96
CA ALA A 206 10.12 -9.86 61.53
C ALA A 206 10.12 -8.41 62.06
N LEU A 207 9.27 -7.54 61.49
CA LEU A 207 9.25 -6.11 61.78
C LEU A 207 9.04 -5.76 63.28
N PRO A 208 8.17 -6.42 64.06
CA PRO A 208 8.01 -6.12 65.49
C PRO A 208 9.25 -6.44 66.35
N ALA A 209 10.07 -7.41 65.93
CA ALA A 209 11.26 -7.88 66.65
C ALA A 209 12.54 -7.08 66.29
N SER A 210 12.44 -6.10 65.40
CA SER A 210 13.57 -5.34 64.82
C SER A 210 14.23 -4.30 65.75
N GLY A 211 13.68 -4.05 66.95
CA GLY A 211 14.19 -3.03 67.86
C GLY A 211 13.89 -1.56 67.47
N LEU A 212 13.18 -1.33 66.36
CA LEU A 212 12.81 0.01 65.88
C LEU A 212 11.81 0.74 66.78
N GLY A 213 11.76 2.08 66.70
CA GLY A 213 10.73 2.87 67.37
C GLY A 213 9.33 2.70 66.74
N PRO A 214 8.22 3.05 67.43
CA PRO A 214 6.86 2.89 66.91
C PRO A 214 6.62 3.60 65.57
N ALA A 215 7.17 4.80 65.40
CA ALA A 215 7.03 5.58 64.16
C ALA A 215 7.72 4.92 62.96
N GLU A 216 8.90 4.33 63.16
CA GLU A 216 9.68 3.69 62.09
C GLU A 216 9.07 2.34 61.69
N ARG A 217 8.54 1.60 62.66
CA ARG A 217 7.76 0.39 62.37
C ARG A 217 6.50 0.72 61.58
N ALA A 218 5.79 1.79 61.93
CA ALA A 218 4.63 2.23 61.16
C ALA A 218 5.04 2.62 59.73
N GLN A 219 6.12 3.38 59.56
CA GLN A 219 6.62 3.78 58.25
C GLN A 219 7.02 2.58 57.37
N LEU A 220 7.74 1.60 57.91
CA LEU A 220 8.12 0.38 57.18
C LEU A 220 6.91 -0.51 56.90
N GLY A 221 5.95 -0.61 57.83
CA GLY A 221 4.70 -1.33 57.62
C GLY A 221 3.87 -0.74 56.49
N GLU A 222 3.68 0.58 56.48
CA GLU A 222 3.01 1.27 55.38
C GLU A 222 3.76 1.15 54.05
N GLY A 223 5.09 1.20 54.09
CA GLY A 223 5.94 0.99 52.90
C GLY A 223 5.78 -0.42 52.33
N LEU A 224 5.76 -1.44 53.19
CA LEU A 224 5.54 -2.83 52.81
C LEU A 224 4.15 -3.02 52.22
N ASP A 225 3.12 -2.45 52.85
CA ASP A 225 1.74 -2.53 52.37
C ASP A 225 1.58 -1.82 51.02
N ARG A 226 2.24 -0.65 50.82
CA ARG A 226 2.29 0.02 49.51
C ARG A 226 2.97 -0.86 48.47
N TYR A 227 4.17 -1.37 48.78
CA TYR A 227 4.93 -2.24 47.88
C TYR A 227 4.13 -3.49 47.46
N HIS A 228 3.47 -4.16 48.40
CA HIS A 228 2.69 -5.38 48.13
C HIS A 228 1.42 -5.10 47.31
N ARG A 229 0.71 -4.00 47.61
CA ARG A 229 -0.46 -3.58 46.84
C ARG A 229 -0.08 -3.22 45.40
N ASP A 230 0.97 -2.41 45.23
CA ASP A 230 1.43 -1.99 43.91
C ASP A 230 1.92 -3.20 43.10
N PHE A 231 2.57 -4.18 43.75
CA PHE A 231 3.00 -5.43 43.11
C PHE A 231 1.80 -6.24 42.64
N SER A 232 0.82 -6.43 43.53
CA SER A 232 -0.40 -7.19 43.21
C SER A 232 -1.19 -6.54 42.07
N ALA A 233 -1.25 -5.21 42.04
CA ALA A 233 -1.89 -4.46 40.96
C ALA A 233 -1.10 -4.56 39.65
N ALA A 234 0.23 -4.45 39.69
CA ALA A 234 1.09 -4.59 38.51
C ALA A 234 1.00 -6.01 37.94
N ALA A 235 1.04 -7.04 38.79
CA ALA A 235 0.89 -8.44 38.39
C ALA A 235 -0.47 -8.69 37.72
N ALA A 236 -1.56 -8.22 38.32
CA ALA A 236 -2.89 -8.32 37.71
C ALA A 236 -2.98 -7.56 36.38
N GLY A 237 -2.33 -6.40 36.27
CA GLY A 237 -2.24 -5.63 35.03
C GLY A 237 -1.48 -6.36 33.92
N ILE A 238 -0.35 -6.98 34.25
CA ILE A 238 0.45 -7.79 33.31
C ILE A 238 -0.36 -9.00 32.81
N ASP A 239 -1.06 -9.69 33.72
CA ASP A 239 -1.95 -10.81 33.36
C ASP A 239 -3.11 -10.34 32.47
N ALA A 240 -3.68 -9.17 32.75
CA ALA A 240 -4.73 -8.57 31.94
C ALA A 240 -4.25 -8.18 30.53
N VAL A 241 -3.03 -7.61 30.40
CA VAL A 241 -2.40 -7.35 29.09
C VAL A 241 -2.24 -8.66 28.30
N ALA A 242 -1.73 -9.72 28.92
CA ALA A 242 -1.61 -11.04 28.27
C ALA A 242 -2.98 -11.67 27.93
N GLY A 243 -4.03 -11.37 28.70
CA GLY A 243 -5.41 -11.75 28.40
C GLY A 243 -5.94 -11.03 27.15
N LEU A 244 -5.75 -9.71 27.09
CA LEU A 244 -6.16 -8.87 25.96
C LEU A 244 -5.39 -9.19 24.68
N GLU A 245 -4.10 -9.50 24.78
CA GLU A 245 -3.32 -10.00 23.64
C GLU A 245 -3.91 -11.29 23.08
N ARG A 246 -4.26 -12.25 23.94
CA ARG A 246 -4.92 -13.50 23.52
C ARG A 246 -6.29 -13.24 22.89
N GLU A 247 -7.07 -12.31 23.43
CA GLU A 247 -8.35 -11.91 22.82
C GLU A 247 -8.14 -11.32 21.42
N MET A 248 -7.19 -10.40 21.25
CA MET A 248 -6.89 -9.81 19.94
C MET A 248 -6.42 -10.86 18.94
N ILE A 249 -5.57 -11.80 19.36
CA ILE A 249 -5.12 -12.92 18.51
C ILE A 249 -6.32 -13.77 18.09
N ALA A 250 -7.23 -14.09 19.00
CA ALA A 250 -8.42 -14.88 18.69
C ALA A 250 -9.37 -14.12 17.73
N VAL A 251 -9.63 -12.84 17.99
CA VAL A 251 -10.46 -12.00 17.10
C VAL A 251 -9.84 -11.91 15.70
N HIS A 252 -8.52 -11.75 15.62
CA HIS A 252 -7.86 -11.63 14.32
C HIS A 252 -7.80 -12.96 13.57
N LYS A 253 -7.22 -14.00 14.19
CA LYS A 253 -6.93 -15.28 13.54
C LYS A 253 -8.19 -16.14 13.34
N ASP A 254 -8.98 -16.27 14.40
CA ASP A 254 -10.08 -17.25 14.41
C ASP A 254 -11.34 -16.67 13.78
N TRP A 255 -11.41 -15.34 13.60
CA TRP A 255 -12.61 -14.67 13.14
C TRP A 255 -12.36 -13.68 11.98
N LEU A 256 -11.48 -12.67 12.09
CA LEU A 256 -11.28 -11.67 11.03
C LEU A 256 -10.68 -12.30 9.77
N GLU A 257 -9.61 -13.09 9.89
CA GLU A 257 -8.83 -13.60 8.74
C GLU A 257 -9.71 -14.40 7.76
N GLY A 258 -10.53 -15.32 8.27
CA GLY A 258 -11.43 -16.12 7.44
C GLY A 258 -12.58 -15.31 6.82
N VAL A 259 -13.20 -14.43 7.61
CA VAL A 259 -14.33 -13.60 7.14
C VAL A 259 -13.84 -12.58 6.11
N LEU A 260 -12.70 -11.96 6.34
CA LEU A 260 -12.08 -10.99 5.43
C LEU A 260 -11.62 -11.66 4.14
N ALA A 261 -10.99 -12.84 4.21
CA ALA A 261 -10.63 -13.60 3.01
C ALA A 261 -11.86 -13.95 2.16
N SER A 262 -12.99 -14.33 2.79
CA SER A 262 -14.24 -14.56 2.07
C SER A 262 -14.80 -13.26 1.47
N MET A 263 -14.67 -12.14 2.16
CA MET A 263 -15.11 -10.83 1.66
C MET A 263 -14.29 -10.38 0.45
N VAL A 264 -12.97 -10.52 0.50
CA VAL A 264 -12.06 -10.25 -0.63
C VAL A 264 -12.42 -11.11 -1.83
N ALA A 265 -12.63 -12.41 -1.62
CA ALA A 265 -13.01 -13.33 -2.69
C ALA A 265 -14.37 -12.97 -3.31
N ASP A 266 -15.38 -12.68 -2.49
CA ASP A 266 -16.72 -12.31 -2.93
C ASP A 266 -16.71 -10.98 -3.72
N SER A 267 -16.06 -9.95 -3.19
CA SER A 267 -15.90 -8.65 -3.85
C SER A 267 -15.22 -8.79 -5.21
N ARG A 268 -14.13 -9.58 -5.27
CA ARG A 268 -13.37 -9.82 -6.51
C ARG A 268 -14.20 -10.57 -7.55
N ASN A 269 -14.89 -11.63 -7.14
CA ASN A 269 -15.72 -12.43 -8.03
C ASN A 269 -16.91 -11.60 -8.57
N ALA A 270 -17.52 -10.76 -7.73
CA ALA A 270 -18.60 -9.86 -8.13
C ALA A 270 -18.12 -8.80 -9.13
N ALA A 271 -16.95 -8.20 -8.90
CA ALA A 271 -16.36 -7.22 -9.82
C ALA A 271 -16.06 -7.86 -11.19
N LEU A 272 -15.45 -9.04 -11.22
CA LEU A 272 -15.17 -9.76 -12.47
C LEU A 272 -16.46 -10.16 -13.22
N ALA A 273 -17.48 -10.63 -12.50
CA ALA A 273 -18.77 -10.98 -13.09
C ALA A 273 -19.49 -9.74 -13.66
N ALA A 274 -19.44 -8.61 -12.96
CA ALA A 274 -20.05 -7.36 -13.42
C ALA A 274 -19.31 -6.78 -14.63
N GLU A 275 -17.97 -6.84 -14.66
CA GLU A 275 -17.18 -6.46 -15.83
C GLU A 275 -17.47 -7.35 -17.05
N ALA A 276 -17.57 -8.67 -16.85
CA ALA A 276 -17.91 -9.60 -17.92
C ALA A 276 -19.31 -9.32 -18.50
N LYS A 277 -20.30 -9.07 -17.63
CA LYS A 277 -21.66 -8.67 -18.03
C LYS A 277 -21.68 -7.34 -18.77
N ALA A 278 -20.90 -6.35 -18.31
CA ALA A 278 -20.78 -5.05 -18.98
C ALA A 278 -20.15 -5.18 -20.37
N ALA A 279 -19.13 -6.04 -20.52
CA ALA A 279 -18.53 -6.36 -21.82
C ALA A 279 -19.51 -7.07 -22.76
N GLU A 280 -20.28 -8.04 -22.26
CA GLU A 280 -21.31 -8.74 -23.03
C GLU A 280 -22.40 -7.79 -23.53
N VAL A 281 -22.92 -6.92 -22.66
CA VAL A 281 -23.90 -5.89 -23.03
C VAL A 281 -23.31 -4.89 -24.03
N GLY A 282 -22.04 -4.52 -23.87
CA GLY A 282 -21.32 -3.66 -24.83
C GLY A 282 -21.19 -4.32 -26.22
N HIS A 283 -20.85 -5.60 -26.29
CA HIS A 283 -20.81 -6.34 -27.55
C HIS A 283 -22.19 -6.44 -28.20
N ALA A 284 -23.24 -6.71 -27.42
CA ALA A 284 -24.61 -6.72 -27.92
C ALA A 284 -25.06 -5.34 -28.45
N ALA A 285 -24.59 -4.25 -27.85
CA ALA A 285 -24.86 -2.89 -28.31
C ALA A 285 -24.21 -2.58 -29.67
N VAL A 286 -22.95 -3.00 -29.87
CA VAL A 286 -22.25 -2.89 -31.17
C VAL A 286 -22.95 -3.73 -32.24
N TRP A 287 -23.31 -4.98 -31.93
CA TRP A 287 -24.07 -5.83 -32.86
C TRP A 287 -25.44 -5.24 -33.24
N THR A 288 -26.14 -4.63 -32.28
CA THR A 288 -27.42 -3.95 -32.55
C THR A 288 -27.21 -2.76 -33.50
N LEU A 289 -26.14 -1.98 -33.31
CA LEU A 289 -25.78 -0.88 -34.20
C LEU A 289 -25.47 -1.38 -35.62
N ASP A 290 -24.70 -2.46 -35.76
CA ASP A 290 -24.37 -3.05 -37.06
C ASP A 290 -25.61 -3.56 -37.80
N ILE A 291 -26.52 -4.25 -37.10
CA ILE A 291 -27.79 -4.72 -37.68
C ILE A 291 -28.65 -3.55 -38.16
N VAL A 292 -28.73 -2.46 -37.37
CA VAL A 292 -29.48 -1.25 -37.75
C VAL A 292 -28.84 -0.57 -38.97
N MET A 293 -27.51 -0.47 -39.02
CA MET A 293 -26.78 0.13 -40.14
C MET A 293 -26.93 -0.68 -41.44
N VAL A 294 -26.73 -2.00 -41.36
CA VAL A 294 -26.88 -2.90 -42.52
C VAL A 294 -28.34 -2.95 -42.97
N GLY A 295 -29.29 -3.07 -42.04
CA GLY A 295 -30.72 -3.08 -42.34
C GLY A 295 -31.18 -1.77 -42.99
N GLY A 296 -30.70 -0.62 -42.49
CA GLY A 296 -30.94 0.69 -43.08
C GLY A 296 -30.36 0.81 -44.50
N PHE A 297 -29.13 0.33 -44.71
CA PHE A 297 -28.50 0.32 -46.03
C PHE A 297 -29.27 -0.55 -47.05
N VAL A 298 -29.65 -1.77 -46.67
CA VAL A 298 -30.44 -2.69 -47.52
C VAL A 298 -31.81 -2.09 -47.82
N LEU A 299 -32.47 -1.44 -46.85
CA LEU A 299 -33.76 -0.78 -47.06
C LEU A 299 -33.64 0.38 -48.05
N ILE A 300 -32.63 1.24 -47.91
CA ILE A 300 -32.39 2.37 -48.84
C ILE A 300 -32.10 1.84 -50.25
N LEU A 301 -31.27 0.80 -50.36
CA LEU A 301 -30.90 0.19 -51.64
C LEU A 301 -32.12 -0.44 -52.34
N THR A 302 -32.93 -1.21 -51.61
CA THR A 302 -34.13 -1.87 -52.14
C THR A 302 -35.20 -0.86 -52.54
N LEU A 303 -35.42 0.18 -51.73
CA LEU A 303 -36.33 1.28 -52.05
C LEU A 303 -35.87 2.08 -53.27
N GLY A 304 -34.57 2.37 -53.38
CA GLY A 304 -33.98 3.08 -54.51
C GLY A 304 -34.14 2.29 -55.82
N LEU A 305 -33.84 0.99 -55.81
CA LEU A 305 -34.04 0.11 -56.96
C LEU A 305 -35.52 -0.03 -57.35
N TRP A 306 -36.42 -0.10 -56.36
CA TRP A 306 -37.86 -0.17 -56.59
C TRP A 306 -38.42 1.12 -57.20
N LEU A 307 -38.05 2.29 -56.67
CA LEU A 307 -38.46 3.59 -57.22
C LEU A 307 -37.96 3.77 -58.66
N GLY A 308 -36.68 3.44 -58.89
CA GLY A 308 -36.06 3.48 -60.22
C GLY A 308 -36.86 2.66 -61.22
N ALA A 309 -37.15 1.40 -60.91
CA ALA A 309 -37.91 0.53 -61.81
C ALA A 309 -39.37 0.97 -62.05
N SER A 310 -40.02 1.58 -61.04
CA SER A 310 -41.43 1.99 -61.10
C SER A 310 -41.68 3.23 -61.96
N ILE A 311 -40.69 4.12 -62.08
CA ILE A 311 -40.77 5.38 -62.84
C ILE A 311 -40.06 5.24 -64.19
N GLU A 312 -38.88 4.60 -64.23
CA GLU A 312 -38.05 4.54 -65.43
C GLU A 312 -38.72 3.75 -66.56
N ARG A 313 -39.34 2.60 -66.25
CA ARG A 313 -39.93 1.71 -67.28
C ARG A 313 -41.15 2.30 -67.98
N PRO A 314 -42.14 2.91 -67.28
CA PRO A 314 -43.28 3.54 -67.95
C PRO A 314 -42.89 4.78 -68.75
N VAL A 315 -41.94 5.58 -68.25
CA VAL A 315 -41.47 6.80 -68.94
C VAL A 315 -40.67 6.45 -70.19
N LYS A 316 -39.76 5.45 -70.15
CA LYS A 316 -39.06 4.98 -71.36
C LYS A 316 -40.02 4.45 -72.42
N ARG A 317 -41.03 3.66 -72.03
CA ARG A 317 -42.05 3.15 -72.98
C ARG A 317 -42.88 4.27 -73.60
N MET A 318 -43.22 5.30 -72.84
CA MET A 318 -43.95 6.45 -73.38
C MET A 318 -43.08 7.30 -74.32
N ALA A 319 -41.77 7.40 -74.03
CA ALA A 319 -40.80 8.04 -74.92
C ALA A 319 -40.58 7.25 -76.23
N GLU A 320 -40.61 5.92 -76.19
CA GLU A 320 -40.54 5.07 -77.39
C GLU A 320 -41.79 5.20 -78.27
N VAL A 321 -42.98 5.26 -77.67
CA VAL A 321 -44.26 5.47 -78.39
C VAL A 321 -44.32 6.85 -79.02
N MET A 322 -43.86 7.90 -78.31
CA MET A 322 -43.73 9.25 -78.88
C MET A 322 -42.75 9.30 -80.06
N LYS A 323 -41.65 8.53 -80.02
CA LYS A 323 -40.72 8.40 -81.17
C LYS A 323 -41.35 7.66 -82.34
N ALA A 324 -42.16 6.63 -82.10
CA ALA A 324 -42.88 5.90 -83.15
C ALA A 324 -43.96 6.76 -83.83
N LEU A 325 -44.76 7.49 -83.05
CA LEU A 325 -45.72 8.48 -83.57
C LEU A 325 -45.02 9.58 -84.39
N ALA A 326 -43.89 10.11 -83.90
CA ALA A 326 -43.12 11.12 -84.62
C ALA A 326 -42.47 10.59 -85.92
N ALA A 327 -42.24 9.28 -86.02
CA ALA A 327 -41.71 8.62 -87.22
C ALA A 327 -42.82 8.25 -88.24
N GLY A 328 -44.09 8.59 -87.95
CA GLY A 328 -45.21 8.40 -88.87
C GLY A 328 -45.93 7.06 -88.74
N ASP A 329 -45.64 6.28 -87.71
CA ASP A 329 -46.34 5.03 -87.40
C ASP A 329 -47.68 5.34 -86.69
N LYS A 330 -48.77 5.32 -87.44
CA LYS A 330 -50.13 5.69 -86.99
C LYS A 330 -50.93 4.51 -86.42
N ASP A 331 -50.37 3.31 -86.40
CA ASP A 331 -51.01 2.11 -85.82
C ASP A 331 -50.41 1.74 -84.44
N ALA A 332 -49.52 2.59 -83.90
CA ALA A 332 -48.84 2.36 -82.64
C ALA A 332 -49.82 2.42 -81.44
N ALA A 333 -50.12 1.26 -80.85
CA ALA A 333 -50.99 1.15 -79.67
C ALA A 333 -50.38 1.89 -78.48
N ILE A 334 -51.03 2.97 -78.01
CA ILE A 334 -50.57 3.75 -76.85
C ILE A 334 -50.80 2.94 -75.57
N PRO A 335 -49.74 2.49 -74.87
CA PRO A 335 -49.88 1.68 -73.66
C PRO A 335 -50.39 2.54 -72.49
N ALA A 336 -50.92 1.88 -71.45
CA ALA A 336 -51.20 2.49 -70.14
C ALA A 336 -52.39 3.48 -70.04
N GLN A 337 -53.34 3.46 -70.97
CA GLN A 337 -54.54 4.32 -70.94
C GLN A 337 -55.46 4.08 -69.74
N ASP A 338 -55.48 2.84 -69.23
CA ASP A 338 -56.33 2.43 -68.10
C ASP A 338 -55.76 2.83 -66.73
N ARG A 339 -54.61 3.53 -66.69
CA ARG A 339 -53.99 3.99 -65.44
C ARG A 339 -54.62 5.29 -64.96
N HIS A 340 -54.88 5.41 -63.67
CA HIS A 340 -55.42 6.62 -63.04
C HIS A 340 -54.36 7.47 -62.31
N ASP A 341 -53.07 7.27 -62.63
CA ASP A 341 -51.94 8.04 -62.09
C ASP A 341 -51.42 9.07 -63.11
N GLU A 342 -50.40 9.84 -62.74
CA GLU A 342 -49.79 10.91 -63.54
C GLU A 342 -49.23 10.38 -64.88
N VAL A 343 -48.84 9.10 -64.94
CA VAL A 343 -48.39 8.44 -66.18
C VAL A 343 -49.57 8.09 -67.08
N GLY A 344 -50.73 7.74 -66.51
CA GLY A 344 -51.99 7.58 -67.26
C GLY A 344 -52.55 8.90 -67.79
N GLU A 345 -52.36 10.02 -67.09
CA GLU A 345 -52.65 11.36 -67.63
C GLU A 345 -51.78 11.68 -68.85
N MET A 346 -50.49 11.34 -68.81
CA MET A 346 -49.61 11.45 -69.98
C MET A 346 -50.06 10.54 -71.14
N ALA A 347 -50.46 9.29 -70.87
CA ALA A 347 -50.95 8.37 -71.91
C ALA A 347 -52.26 8.86 -72.57
N ARG A 348 -53.18 9.46 -71.79
CA ARG A 348 -54.40 10.11 -72.32
C ARG A 348 -54.10 11.39 -73.10
N ALA A 349 -53.09 12.16 -72.69
CA ALA A 349 -52.64 13.33 -73.45
C ALA A 349 -51.99 12.93 -74.79
N VAL A 350 -51.28 11.79 -74.84
CA VAL A 350 -50.73 11.21 -76.07
C VAL A 350 -51.83 10.66 -76.99
N GLN A 351 -52.94 10.13 -76.44
CA GLN A 351 -54.14 9.74 -77.20
C GLN A 351 -54.80 10.94 -77.90
N VAL A 352 -54.87 12.10 -77.23
CA VAL A 352 -55.36 13.35 -77.84
C VAL A 352 -54.39 13.86 -78.93
N PHE A 353 -53.08 13.62 -78.78
CA PHE A 353 -52.07 13.98 -79.78
C PHE A 353 -52.12 13.08 -81.04
N HIS A 354 -52.45 11.79 -80.87
CA HIS A 354 -52.74 10.86 -81.97
C HIS A 354 -53.94 11.32 -82.80
N ASP A 355 -55.03 11.71 -82.13
CA ASP A 355 -56.28 12.12 -82.80
C ASP A 355 -56.18 13.48 -83.50
N VAL A 356 -55.22 14.33 -83.10
CA VAL A 356 -54.94 15.64 -83.74
C VAL A 356 -53.94 15.52 -84.92
N MET A 357 -53.30 14.36 -85.11
CA MET A 357 -52.26 14.15 -86.14
C MET A 357 -52.80 13.89 -87.58
N VAL A 358 -54.12 13.94 -87.78
CA VAL A 358 -54.76 13.81 -89.11
C VAL A 358 -55.13 15.16 -89.74
N GLU A 359 -55.10 16.28 -89.00
CA GLU A 359 -55.49 17.61 -89.53
C GLU A 359 -54.52 18.72 -89.08
N ALA A 360 -53.25 18.64 -89.49
CA ALA A 360 -52.29 19.72 -89.25
C ALA A 360 -51.21 19.79 -90.34
N ASP A 361 -51.63 19.98 -91.60
CA ASP A 361 -50.71 20.20 -92.73
C ASP A 361 -50.86 21.58 -93.39
N ARG A 362 -51.30 22.62 -92.64
CA ARG A 362 -51.48 23.97 -93.23
C ARG A 362 -51.10 25.22 -92.44
N MET A 363 -50.50 25.18 -91.24
CA MET A 363 -50.01 26.42 -90.61
C MET A 363 -48.55 26.32 -90.19
N ARG A 364 -47.68 26.57 -91.16
CA ARG A 364 -46.22 26.67 -91.04
C ARG A 364 -45.71 28.08 -90.68
N GLU A 365 -46.53 29.02 -90.22
CA GLU A 365 -46.10 30.42 -90.14
C GLU A 365 -46.38 31.17 -88.82
N ALA A 366 -46.46 30.48 -87.68
CA ALA A 366 -46.60 31.13 -86.38
C ALA A 366 -45.44 30.84 -85.40
N ARG A 367 -44.18 30.86 -85.89
CA ARG A 367 -42.98 30.65 -85.06
C ARG A 367 -41.90 31.72 -85.11
N GLU A 368 -42.23 32.93 -85.56
CA GLU A 368 -41.25 34.02 -85.58
C GLU A 368 -41.57 35.19 -84.62
N ALA A 369 -42.76 35.24 -84.01
CA ALA A 369 -43.16 36.38 -83.17
C ALA A 369 -42.89 36.24 -81.64
N GLU A 370 -42.36 35.11 -81.17
CA GLU A 370 -42.00 34.91 -79.75
C GLU A 370 -40.52 34.61 -79.51
N ARG A 371 -39.73 34.41 -80.58
CA ARG A 371 -38.26 34.30 -80.47
C ARG A 371 -37.59 35.63 -80.11
N ILE A 372 -38.11 36.75 -80.62
CA ILE A 372 -37.43 38.05 -80.49
C ILE A 372 -37.62 38.70 -79.11
N ARG A 373 -38.68 38.40 -78.35
CA ARG A 373 -38.84 38.93 -76.97
C ARG A 373 -38.16 38.09 -75.88
N SER A 374 -37.90 36.81 -76.15
CA SER A 374 -37.29 35.91 -75.18
C SER A 374 -35.75 35.94 -75.19
N GLU A 375 -35.10 36.50 -76.21
CA GLU A 375 -33.63 36.51 -76.30
C GLU A 375 -33.00 37.63 -75.44
N GLU A 376 -33.65 38.79 -75.28
CA GLU A 376 -33.16 39.89 -74.41
C GLU A 376 -33.39 39.61 -72.91
N GLU A 377 -34.56 39.06 -72.52
CA GLU A 377 -34.84 38.66 -71.13
C GLU A 377 -33.97 37.46 -70.69
N LYS A 378 -33.67 36.52 -71.60
CA LYS A 378 -32.75 35.42 -71.33
C LYS A 378 -31.32 35.91 -71.17
N ALA A 379 -30.85 36.88 -71.95
CA ALA A 379 -29.51 37.43 -71.83
C ALA A 379 -29.30 38.16 -70.49
N ALA A 380 -30.25 39.01 -70.07
CA ALA A 380 -30.19 39.70 -68.78
C ALA A 380 -30.31 38.73 -67.59
N ALA A 381 -31.19 37.72 -67.67
CA ALA A 381 -31.31 36.68 -66.64
C ALA A 381 -30.07 35.77 -66.56
N LEU A 382 -29.45 35.44 -67.71
CA LEU A 382 -28.18 34.70 -67.77
C LEU A 382 -27.02 35.52 -67.18
N MET A 383 -26.96 36.82 -67.43
CA MET A 383 -25.96 37.71 -66.82
C MET A 383 -26.15 37.80 -65.30
N ALA A 384 -27.38 38.01 -64.81
CA ALA A 384 -27.65 38.03 -63.37
C ALA A 384 -27.36 36.69 -62.68
N LEU A 385 -27.67 35.57 -63.33
CA LEU A 385 -27.34 34.23 -62.84
C LEU A 385 -25.83 33.96 -62.86
N ALA A 386 -25.11 34.46 -63.87
CA ALA A 386 -23.66 34.39 -63.97
C ALA A 386 -22.97 35.23 -62.88
N ASP A 387 -23.50 36.42 -62.56
CA ASP A 387 -22.99 37.29 -61.50
C ASP A 387 -23.23 36.69 -60.11
N ASP A 388 -24.43 36.14 -59.84
CA ASP A 388 -24.74 35.45 -58.57
C ASP A 388 -23.91 34.15 -58.42
N PHE A 389 -23.73 33.41 -59.52
CA PHE A 389 -22.85 32.25 -59.56
C PHE A 389 -21.39 32.63 -59.29
N GLU A 390 -20.87 33.70 -59.94
CA GLU A 390 -19.53 34.22 -59.71
C GLU A 390 -19.33 34.62 -58.24
N ALA A 391 -20.28 35.38 -57.68
CA ALA A 391 -20.23 35.83 -56.29
C ALA A 391 -20.25 34.66 -55.30
N SER A 392 -21.14 33.69 -55.53
CA SER A 392 -21.27 32.49 -54.70
C SER A 392 -20.04 31.59 -54.78
N VAL A 393 -19.51 31.33 -55.97
CA VAL A 393 -18.29 30.52 -56.16
C VAL A 393 -17.07 31.22 -55.56
N LYS A 394 -16.87 32.53 -55.81
CA LYS A 394 -15.75 33.28 -55.22
C LYS A 394 -15.82 33.31 -53.70
N SER A 395 -17.01 33.46 -53.12
CA SER A 395 -17.21 33.40 -51.67
C SER A 395 -16.84 32.02 -51.10
N LYS A 396 -17.27 30.93 -51.74
CA LYS A 396 -16.96 29.56 -51.31
C LYS A 396 -15.49 29.21 -51.52
N VAL A 397 -14.87 29.66 -52.61
CA VAL A 397 -13.42 29.55 -52.84
C VAL A 397 -12.64 30.25 -51.73
N ALA A 398 -12.97 31.50 -51.41
CA ALA A 398 -12.31 32.25 -50.33
C ALA A 398 -12.52 31.60 -48.95
N GLU A 399 -13.65 30.92 -48.73
CA GLU A 399 -13.90 30.11 -47.53
C GLU A 399 -12.97 28.88 -47.47
N VAL A 400 -12.81 28.15 -48.58
CA VAL A 400 -11.91 26.99 -48.68
C VAL A 400 -10.43 27.41 -48.57
N GLU A 401 -10.02 28.54 -49.14
CA GLU A 401 -8.66 29.08 -49.02
C GLU A 401 -8.32 29.43 -47.56
N ARG A 402 -9.24 30.09 -46.84
CA ARG A 402 -9.05 30.36 -45.40
C ARG A 402 -8.98 29.06 -44.58
N ALA A 403 -9.86 28.10 -44.87
CA ALA A 403 -9.87 26.81 -44.17
C ALA A 403 -8.57 26.02 -44.40
N THR A 404 -8.10 25.93 -45.65
CA THR A 404 -6.84 25.25 -46.01
C THR A 404 -5.61 25.96 -45.45
N GLY A 405 -5.60 27.29 -45.46
CA GLY A 405 -4.57 28.11 -44.80
C GLY A 405 -4.48 27.82 -43.31
N GLY A 406 -5.63 27.78 -42.61
CA GLY A 406 -5.73 27.42 -41.20
C GLY A 406 -5.23 25.99 -40.93
N ILE A 407 -5.69 25.01 -41.72
CA ILE A 407 -5.25 23.60 -41.61
C ILE A 407 -3.72 23.48 -41.76
N ARG A 408 -3.14 24.15 -42.75
CA ARG A 408 -1.68 24.14 -42.97
C ARG A 408 -0.92 24.70 -41.79
N GLN A 409 -1.35 25.84 -41.24
CA GLN A 409 -0.72 26.46 -40.08
C GLN A 409 -0.81 25.52 -38.85
N THR A 410 -1.98 24.94 -38.59
CA THR A 410 -2.16 23.98 -37.49
C THR A 410 -1.27 22.76 -37.66
N ALA A 411 -1.19 22.20 -38.87
CA ALA A 411 -0.34 21.05 -39.17
C ALA A 411 1.16 21.37 -38.99
N GLN A 412 1.63 22.57 -39.37
CA GLN A 412 3.01 23.01 -39.13
C GLN A 412 3.33 23.14 -37.63
N VAL A 413 2.42 23.73 -36.85
CA VAL A 413 2.57 23.82 -35.39
C VAL A 413 2.60 22.42 -34.77
N MET A 414 1.75 21.50 -35.25
CA MET A 414 1.67 20.13 -34.77
C MET A 414 2.93 19.33 -35.12
N ALA A 415 3.51 19.53 -36.32
CA ALA A 415 4.79 18.93 -36.72
C ALA A 415 5.92 19.37 -35.78
N GLY A 416 6.06 20.68 -35.55
CA GLY A 416 7.10 21.22 -34.65
C GLY A 416 6.91 20.82 -33.18
N ARG A 417 5.66 20.64 -32.72
CA ARG A 417 5.38 20.08 -31.38
C ARG A 417 5.79 18.61 -31.29
N SER A 418 5.51 17.83 -32.33
CA SER A 418 5.84 16.40 -32.38
C SER A 418 7.35 16.18 -32.43
N GLU A 419 8.08 16.99 -33.20
CA GLU A 419 9.55 16.96 -33.23
C GLU A 419 10.17 17.24 -31.85
N ARG A 420 9.72 18.32 -31.19
CA ARG A 420 10.16 18.64 -29.82
C ARG A 420 9.81 17.55 -28.81
N SER A 421 8.64 16.93 -28.95
CA SER A 421 8.22 15.78 -28.13
C SER A 421 9.14 14.58 -28.34
N GLY A 422 9.51 14.29 -29.59
CA GLY A 422 10.47 13.25 -29.94
C GLY A 422 11.85 13.50 -29.33
N SER A 423 12.39 14.72 -29.47
CA SER A 423 13.68 15.09 -28.88
C SER A 423 13.68 14.96 -27.35
N ARG A 424 12.65 15.48 -26.67
CA ARG A 424 12.52 15.34 -25.21
C ARG A 424 12.38 13.89 -24.76
N SER A 425 11.73 13.05 -25.57
CA SER A 425 11.64 11.63 -25.29
C SER A 425 13.02 10.98 -25.27
N LEU A 426 13.94 11.37 -26.16
CA LEU A 426 15.32 10.88 -26.14
C LEU A 426 16.05 11.29 -24.85
N ASP A 427 15.93 12.56 -24.44
CA ASP A 427 16.54 13.06 -23.20
C ASP A 427 16.04 12.28 -21.97
N VAL A 428 14.73 12.04 -21.88
CA VAL A 428 14.13 11.23 -20.82
C VAL A 428 14.61 9.77 -20.90
N GLY A 429 14.75 9.21 -22.11
CA GLY A 429 15.27 7.87 -22.31
C GLY A 429 16.69 7.69 -21.76
N ASP A 430 17.56 8.67 -21.98
CA ASP A 430 18.92 8.66 -21.43
C ASP A 430 18.94 8.80 -19.90
N ALA A 431 18.09 9.69 -19.35
CA ALA A 431 17.94 9.81 -17.90
C ALA A 431 17.50 8.49 -17.25
N VAL A 432 16.53 7.80 -17.88
CA VAL A 432 16.03 6.49 -17.42
C VAL A 432 17.12 5.41 -17.50
N ARG A 433 17.95 5.41 -18.54
CA ARG A 433 19.09 4.49 -18.66
C ARG A 433 20.07 4.68 -17.49
N ILE A 434 20.44 5.93 -17.21
CA ILE A 434 21.32 6.28 -16.09
C ILE A 434 20.68 5.86 -14.75
N THR A 435 19.39 6.11 -14.54
CA THR A 435 18.68 5.69 -13.33
C THR A 435 18.73 4.17 -13.14
N THR A 436 18.56 3.39 -14.22
CA THR A 436 18.62 1.93 -14.17
C THR A 436 20.03 1.43 -13.80
N GLU A 437 21.08 2.05 -14.36
CA GLU A 437 22.48 1.76 -14.00
C GLU A 437 22.75 2.07 -12.52
N ARG A 438 22.24 3.21 -12.02
CA ARG A 438 22.37 3.62 -10.61
C ARG A 438 21.62 2.70 -9.66
N ALA A 439 20.40 2.29 -10.01
CA ALA A 439 19.62 1.33 -9.24
C ALA A 439 20.36 -0.02 -9.14
N THR A 440 20.94 -0.50 -10.24
CA THR A 440 21.77 -1.72 -10.24
C THR A 440 22.98 -1.60 -9.30
N GLY A 441 23.69 -0.45 -9.36
CA GLY A 441 24.81 -0.17 -8.44
C GLY A 441 24.39 -0.09 -6.97
N ALA A 442 23.22 0.52 -6.69
CA ALA A 442 22.66 0.57 -5.34
C ALA A 442 22.25 -0.82 -4.83
N ALA A 443 21.69 -1.67 -5.69
CA ALA A 443 21.33 -3.05 -5.33
C ALA A 443 22.57 -3.87 -4.94
N GLU A 444 23.68 -3.70 -5.67
CA GLU A 444 24.96 -4.31 -5.32
C GLU A 444 25.45 -3.85 -3.95
N ALA A 445 25.48 -2.54 -3.71
CA ALA A 445 25.91 -1.97 -2.43
C ALA A 445 25.04 -2.47 -1.27
N THR A 446 23.72 -2.57 -1.48
CA THR A 446 22.77 -3.08 -0.49
C THR A 446 23.01 -4.55 -0.18
N ARG A 447 23.36 -5.36 -1.19
CA ARG A 447 23.72 -6.77 -0.99
C ARG A 447 25.01 -6.92 -0.19
N GLN A 448 26.02 -6.07 -0.46
CA GLN A 448 27.26 -6.05 0.33
C GLN A 448 27.00 -5.64 1.79
N LEU A 449 26.11 -4.65 2.01
CA LEU A 449 25.68 -4.28 3.36
C LEU A 449 24.98 -5.43 4.09
N ALA A 450 24.08 -6.16 3.41
CA ALA A 450 23.41 -7.32 4.00
C ALA A 450 24.39 -8.43 4.41
N LEU A 451 25.45 -8.65 3.63
CA LEU A 451 26.53 -9.57 3.98
C LEU A 451 27.32 -9.09 5.20
N ALA A 452 27.66 -7.80 5.24
CA ALA A 452 28.38 -7.21 6.38
C ALA A 452 27.56 -7.26 7.68
N ILE A 453 26.26 -6.98 7.62
CA ILE A 453 25.33 -7.07 8.76
C ILE A 453 25.26 -8.51 9.29
N ASN A 454 25.16 -9.51 8.41
CA ASN A 454 25.17 -10.92 8.80
C ASN A 454 26.49 -11.35 9.47
N GLU A 455 27.61 -10.81 9.00
CA GLU A 455 28.91 -11.06 9.62
C GLU A 455 28.99 -10.42 11.01
N ILE A 456 28.52 -9.18 11.16
CA ILE A 456 28.44 -8.50 12.47
C ILE A 456 27.55 -9.30 13.43
N ALA A 457 26.38 -9.76 12.97
CA ALA A 457 25.48 -10.59 13.77
C ALA A 457 26.19 -11.85 14.32
N ARG A 458 26.99 -12.50 13.47
CA ARG A 458 27.77 -13.69 13.83
C ARG A 458 28.87 -13.37 14.83
N GLN A 459 29.56 -12.24 14.65
CA GLN A 459 30.60 -11.79 15.58
C GLN A 459 30.03 -11.44 16.96
N VAL A 460 28.87 -10.78 17.01
CA VAL A 460 28.17 -10.48 18.26
C VAL A 460 27.77 -11.75 19.00
N ALA A 461 27.17 -12.73 18.29
CA ALA A 461 26.83 -14.01 18.89
C ALA A 461 28.05 -14.76 19.45
N ASN A 462 29.18 -14.70 18.75
CA ASN A 462 30.44 -15.27 19.22
C ASN A 462 30.98 -14.53 20.46
N SER A 463 30.91 -13.19 20.48
CA SER A 463 31.28 -12.38 21.64
C SER A 463 30.44 -12.71 22.88
N THR A 464 29.13 -12.90 22.72
CA THR A 464 28.24 -13.34 23.81
C THR A 464 28.64 -14.72 24.34
N ASP A 465 28.99 -15.68 23.46
CA ASP A 465 29.44 -17.00 23.90
C ASP A 465 30.77 -16.94 24.67
N ILE A 466 31.72 -16.13 24.19
CA ILE A 466 33.01 -15.90 24.86
C ILE A 466 32.77 -15.24 26.23
N ALA A 467 31.92 -14.22 26.32
CA ALA A 467 31.59 -13.56 27.58
C ALA A 467 31.03 -14.56 28.60
N ARG A 468 30.08 -15.40 28.18
CA ARG A 468 29.48 -16.44 29.03
C ARG A 468 30.50 -17.45 29.56
N ARG A 469 31.38 -17.97 28.70
CA ARG A 469 32.47 -18.87 29.11
C ARG A 469 33.43 -18.18 30.08
N THR A 470 33.73 -16.90 29.83
CA THR A 470 34.59 -16.11 30.72
C THR A 470 33.97 -15.94 32.12
N VAL A 471 32.65 -15.75 32.22
CA VAL A 471 31.95 -15.72 33.52
C VAL A 471 32.10 -17.05 34.27
N GLU A 472 32.01 -18.19 33.57
CA GLU A 472 32.20 -19.51 34.18
C GLU A 472 33.63 -19.68 34.74
N ASP A 473 34.65 -19.29 33.98
CA ASP A 473 36.06 -19.34 34.37
C ASP A 473 36.36 -18.42 35.57
N VAL A 474 35.81 -17.19 35.55
CA VAL A 474 35.97 -16.22 36.64
C VAL A 474 35.29 -16.72 37.91
N ASN A 475 34.09 -17.31 37.81
CA ASN A 475 33.41 -17.93 38.94
C ASN A 475 34.17 -19.13 39.52
N ALA A 476 34.82 -19.93 38.66
CA ALA A 476 35.68 -21.02 39.12
C ALA A 476 36.89 -20.49 39.91
N THR A 477 37.53 -19.43 39.40
CA THR A 477 38.64 -18.74 40.06
C THR A 477 38.19 -18.14 41.41
N ALA A 478 37.01 -17.54 41.47
CA ALA A 478 36.43 -17.00 42.71
C ALA A 478 36.26 -18.08 43.78
N ARG A 479 35.75 -19.27 43.41
CA ARG A 479 35.62 -20.41 44.33
C ARG A 479 36.98 -20.87 44.84
N GLN A 480 37.98 -20.91 43.97
CA GLN A 480 39.33 -21.32 44.33
C GLN A 480 39.98 -20.33 45.32
N MET A 481 39.76 -19.02 45.13
CA MET A 481 40.20 -17.99 46.09
C MET A 481 39.47 -18.07 47.42
N GLY A 482 38.16 -18.34 47.42
CA GLY A 482 37.42 -18.60 48.67
C GLY A 482 37.99 -19.79 49.44
N GLY A 483 38.35 -20.87 48.74
CA GLY A 483 39.05 -22.02 49.34
C GLY A 483 40.43 -21.67 49.91
N LEU A 484 41.20 -20.85 49.20
CA LEU A 484 42.50 -20.36 49.68
C LEU A 484 42.34 -19.50 50.95
N ALA A 485 41.40 -18.55 50.95
CA ALA A 485 41.13 -17.69 52.11
C ALA A 485 40.76 -18.51 53.35
N ASN A 486 39.92 -19.54 53.21
CA ASN A 486 39.56 -20.45 54.31
C ASN A 486 40.78 -21.25 54.82
N SER A 487 41.65 -21.71 53.90
CA SER A 487 42.85 -22.45 54.26
C SER A 487 43.85 -21.57 55.02
N VAL A 488 44.05 -20.33 54.56
CA VAL A 488 44.91 -19.34 55.21
C VAL A 488 44.37 -18.96 56.59
N GLN A 489 43.06 -18.82 56.73
CA GLN A 489 42.42 -18.58 58.04
C GLN A 489 42.66 -19.74 59.01
N SER A 490 42.52 -20.98 58.56
CA SER A 490 42.79 -22.17 59.37
C SER A 490 44.27 -22.23 59.82
N ILE A 491 45.19 -21.84 58.94
CA ILE A 491 46.62 -21.71 59.31
C ILE A 491 46.80 -20.63 60.37
N GLY A 492 46.12 -19.49 60.25
CA GLY A 492 46.14 -18.41 61.26
C GLY A 492 45.70 -18.89 62.65
N GLU A 493 44.64 -19.70 62.73
CA GLU A 493 44.17 -20.31 63.98
C GLU A 493 45.22 -21.26 64.59
N VAL A 494 45.87 -22.07 63.76
CA VAL A 494 46.96 -22.98 64.20
C VAL A 494 48.16 -22.19 64.70
N VAL A 495 48.57 -21.13 63.99
CA VAL A 495 49.69 -20.27 64.39
C VAL A 495 49.42 -19.59 65.73
N LYS A 496 48.18 -19.14 65.95
CA LYS A 496 47.75 -18.58 67.24
C LYS A 496 47.87 -19.60 68.37
N LEU A 497 47.39 -20.83 68.15
CA LEU A 497 47.51 -21.91 69.13
C LEU A 497 48.98 -22.24 69.46
N ILE A 498 49.86 -22.28 68.47
CA ILE A 498 51.30 -22.53 68.70
C ILE A 498 51.92 -21.39 69.52
N ASN A 499 51.55 -20.13 69.24
CA ASN A 499 52.03 -18.98 70.01
C ASN A 499 51.55 -19.03 71.48
N ASP A 500 50.30 -19.45 71.70
CA ASP A 500 49.74 -19.66 73.05
C ASP A 500 50.50 -20.77 73.80
N ILE A 501 50.80 -21.89 73.13
CA ILE A 501 51.60 -22.99 73.69
C ILE A 501 53.03 -22.52 74.02
N ALA A 502 53.66 -21.75 73.13
CA ALA A 502 54.99 -21.20 73.35
C ALA A 502 55.01 -20.26 74.56
N SER A 503 54.00 -19.39 74.68
CA SER A 503 53.82 -18.50 75.84
C SER A 503 53.63 -19.27 77.15
N GLN A 504 52.80 -20.31 77.13
CA GLN A 504 52.56 -21.17 78.29
C GLN A 504 53.82 -21.96 78.68
N THR A 505 54.58 -22.45 77.69
CA THR A 505 55.85 -23.17 77.88
C THR A 505 56.92 -22.25 78.48
N ASN A 506 56.99 -20.99 78.02
CA ASN A 506 57.88 -19.97 78.58
C ASN A 506 57.54 -19.68 80.06
N LEU A 507 56.25 -19.60 80.41
CA LEU A 507 55.78 -19.45 81.79
C LEU A 507 56.12 -20.66 82.68
N LEU A 508 55.91 -21.88 82.16
CA LEU A 508 56.29 -23.11 82.86
C LEU A 508 57.79 -23.21 83.10
N ALA A 509 58.59 -22.88 82.07
CA ALA A 509 60.04 -22.87 82.15
C ALA A 509 60.54 -21.81 83.14
N LEU A 510 59.87 -20.65 83.21
CA LEU A 510 60.17 -19.62 84.20
C LEU A 510 59.90 -20.12 85.63
N ASN A 511 58.75 -20.74 85.87
CA ASN A 511 58.41 -21.34 87.17
C ASN A 511 59.41 -22.44 87.56
N ALA A 512 59.81 -23.29 86.61
CA ALA A 512 60.83 -24.32 86.83
C ALA A 512 62.20 -23.71 87.15
N THR A 513 62.56 -22.59 86.51
CA THR A 513 63.81 -21.86 86.80
C THR A 513 63.80 -21.29 88.22
N ILE A 514 62.65 -20.77 88.67
CA ILE A 514 62.46 -20.26 90.04
C ILE A 514 62.64 -21.40 91.06
N GLU A 515 61.99 -22.54 90.84
CA GLU A 515 62.05 -23.66 91.78
C GLU A 515 63.44 -24.33 91.79
N ALA A 516 64.11 -24.39 90.64
CA ALA A 516 65.50 -24.83 90.54
C ALA A 516 66.46 -23.91 91.30
N ALA A 517 66.24 -22.59 91.26
CA ALA A 517 67.00 -21.63 92.07
C ALA A 517 66.72 -21.82 93.57
N ARG A 518 65.49 -22.19 93.94
CA ARG A 518 65.06 -22.45 95.31
C ARG A 518 65.69 -23.71 95.91
N ALA A 519 65.99 -24.71 95.08
CA ALA A 519 66.66 -25.95 95.46
C ALA A 519 68.19 -25.82 95.65
N GLY A 520 68.79 -24.65 95.38
CA GLY A 520 70.22 -24.39 95.59
C GLY A 520 71.14 -25.23 94.70
N GLU A 521 72.26 -25.74 95.23
CA GLU A 521 73.26 -26.52 94.47
C GLU A 521 72.67 -27.79 93.81
N ALA A 522 71.64 -28.40 94.40
CA ALA A 522 70.99 -29.59 93.85
C ALA A 522 70.15 -29.30 92.58
N GLY A 523 69.76 -28.04 92.36
CA GLY A 523 68.91 -27.62 91.24
C GLY A 523 69.66 -27.12 90.00
N LYS A 524 70.99 -27.00 90.02
CA LYS A 524 71.78 -26.40 88.93
C LYS A 524 71.56 -27.05 87.55
N GLY A 525 71.51 -28.37 87.48
CA GLY A 525 71.24 -29.08 86.22
C GLY A 525 69.83 -28.82 85.68
N PHE A 526 68.85 -28.73 86.58
CA PHE A 526 67.46 -28.40 86.24
C PHE A 526 67.31 -26.94 85.79
N ALA A 527 68.06 -26.01 86.39
CA ALA A 527 68.05 -24.60 86.02
C ALA A 527 68.55 -24.37 84.59
N VAL A 528 69.58 -25.11 84.14
CA VAL A 528 70.10 -25.03 82.77
C VAL A 528 69.05 -25.52 81.77
N VAL A 529 68.42 -26.67 82.03
CA VAL A 529 67.35 -27.20 81.16
C VAL A 529 66.16 -26.25 81.10
N ALA A 530 65.73 -25.70 82.24
CA ALA A 530 64.65 -24.71 82.28
C ALA A 530 64.99 -23.44 81.50
N GLY A 531 66.25 -22.96 81.57
CA GLY A 531 66.73 -21.82 80.77
C GLY A 531 66.73 -22.10 79.26
N GLU A 532 67.11 -23.32 78.86
CA GLU A 532 67.10 -23.72 77.45
C GLU A 532 65.67 -23.83 76.91
N VAL A 533 64.75 -24.44 77.67
CA VAL A 533 63.31 -24.53 77.32
C VAL A 533 62.71 -23.13 77.21
N LYS A 534 63.06 -22.21 78.13
CA LYS A 534 62.63 -20.81 78.07
C LYS A 534 63.12 -20.11 76.81
N THR A 535 64.36 -20.35 76.40
CA THR A 535 64.94 -19.76 75.19
C THR A 535 64.26 -20.30 73.93
N LEU A 536 64.04 -21.62 73.87
CA LEU A 536 63.36 -22.28 72.76
C LEU A 536 61.89 -21.81 72.63
N ALA A 537 61.21 -21.63 73.75
CA ALA A 537 59.85 -21.08 73.79
C ALA A 537 59.79 -19.64 73.24
N ASN A 538 60.73 -18.77 73.61
CA ASN A 538 60.82 -17.40 73.07
C ASN A 538 61.17 -17.38 71.57
N GLN A 539 62.06 -18.27 71.11
CA GLN A 539 62.34 -18.42 69.67
C GLN A 539 61.09 -18.88 68.92
N THR A 540 60.35 -19.84 69.48
CA THR A 540 59.09 -20.34 68.90
C THR A 540 58.06 -19.21 68.80
N ALA A 541 57.86 -18.43 69.87
CA ALA A 541 56.94 -17.30 69.90
C ALA A 541 57.26 -16.26 68.80
N ARG A 542 58.54 -15.88 68.67
CA ARG A 542 58.99 -14.97 67.60
C ARG A 542 58.76 -15.53 66.21
N ALA A 543 59.06 -16.81 65.99
CA ALA A 543 58.83 -17.46 64.70
C ALA A 543 57.33 -17.49 64.36
N THR A 544 56.45 -17.77 65.34
CA THR A 544 55.00 -17.71 65.12
C THR A 544 54.48 -16.30 64.87
N GLU A 545 55.04 -15.26 65.49
CA GLU A 545 54.69 -13.87 65.16
C GLU A 545 55.03 -13.53 63.70
N GLU A 546 56.19 -13.98 63.22
CA GLU A 546 56.61 -13.74 61.84
C GLU A 546 55.74 -14.50 60.82
N ILE A 547 55.36 -15.74 61.13
CA ILE A 547 54.39 -16.52 60.33
C ILE A 547 53.02 -15.84 60.37
N ALA A 548 52.55 -15.36 61.52
CA ALA A 548 51.26 -14.67 61.64
C ALA A 548 51.21 -13.41 60.74
N ARG A 549 52.32 -12.66 60.66
CA ARG A 549 52.45 -11.53 59.73
C ARG A 549 52.32 -11.98 58.28
N GLN A 550 53.02 -13.04 57.86
CA GLN A 550 52.92 -13.58 56.49
C GLN A 550 51.51 -14.08 56.17
N VAL A 551 50.85 -14.77 57.10
CA VAL A 551 49.46 -15.22 56.96
C VAL A 551 48.55 -14.02 56.72
N GLY A 552 48.70 -12.95 57.50
CA GLY A 552 47.95 -11.70 57.32
C GLY A 552 48.15 -11.06 55.95
N GLU A 553 49.39 -11.03 55.44
CA GLU A 553 49.71 -10.51 54.09
C GLU A 553 49.05 -11.36 52.99
N VAL A 554 49.07 -12.69 53.12
CA VAL A 554 48.42 -13.61 52.16
C VAL A 554 46.89 -13.45 52.22
N GLN A 555 46.31 -13.27 53.41
CA GLN A 555 44.88 -13.03 53.59
C GLN A 555 44.46 -11.71 52.92
N ALA A 556 45.20 -10.63 53.14
CA ALA A 556 44.94 -9.33 52.53
C ALA A 556 45.04 -9.40 50.99
N SER A 557 46.06 -10.10 50.47
CA SER A 557 46.22 -10.34 49.03
C SER A 557 45.06 -11.15 48.44
N SER A 558 44.61 -12.19 49.15
CA SER A 558 43.47 -13.03 48.73
C SER A 558 42.17 -12.23 48.68
N HIS A 559 41.93 -11.34 49.64
CA HIS A 559 40.79 -10.42 49.62
C HIS A 559 40.85 -9.46 48.43
N SER A 560 42.00 -8.82 48.20
CA SER A 560 42.20 -7.92 47.06
C SER A 560 41.95 -8.62 45.71
N MET A 561 42.37 -9.89 45.58
CA MET A 561 42.06 -10.71 44.41
C MET A 561 40.57 -11.02 44.26
N ALA A 562 39.86 -11.29 45.36
CA ALA A 562 38.41 -11.50 45.32
C ALA A 562 37.65 -10.24 44.86
N ASP A 563 38.08 -9.07 45.30
CA ASP A 563 37.51 -7.78 44.86
C ASP A 563 37.78 -7.55 43.36
N ALA A 564 39.02 -7.81 42.91
CA ALA A 564 39.38 -7.71 41.49
C ALA A 564 38.56 -8.66 40.60
N ILE A 565 38.35 -9.91 41.05
CA ILE A 565 37.49 -10.90 40.38
C ILE A 565 36.05 -10.36 40.26
N THR A 566 35.52 -9.77 41.32
CA THR A 566 34.16 -9.20 41.32
C THR A 566 34.05 -8.06 40.30
N ALA A 567 35.04 -7.16 40.25
CA ALA A 567 35.09 -6.10 39.25
C ALA A 567 35.13 -6.65 37.80
N VAL A 568 35.87 -7.74 37.57
CA VAL A 568 35.90 -8.42 36.25
C VAL A 568 34.52 -8.98 35.89
N VAL A 569 33.80 -9.59 36.84
CA VAL A 569 32.42 -10.08 36.60
C VAL A 569 31.49 -8.93 36.16
N ASP A 570 31.59 -7.77 36.78
CA ASP A 570 30.75 -6.61 36.44
C ASP A 570 31.09 -6.02 35.06
N ILE A 571 32.37 -6.03 34.67
CA ILE A 571 32.79 -5.67 33.30
C ILE A 571 32.20 -6.65 32.29
N ILE A 572 32.20 -7.95 32.57
CA ILE A 572 31.66 -8.96 31.66
C ILE A 572 30.13 -8.85 31.53
N LYS A 573 29.41 -8.54 32.62
CA LYS A 573 27.97 -8.22 32.54
C LYS A 573 27.70 -7.02 31.65
N SER A 574 28.51 -5.96 31.80
CA SER A 574 28.40 -4.78 30.95
C SER A 574 28.65 -5.11 29.47
N LEU A 575 29.58 -6.03 29.18
CA LEU A 575 29.82 -6.54 27.82
C LEU A 575 28.62 -7.31 27.26
N ASP A 576 27.93 -8.10 28.08
CA ASP A 576 26.72 -8.84 27.68
C ASP A 576 25.57 -7.88 27.34
N GLU A 577 25.35 -6.84 28.16
CA GLU A 577 24.35 -5.78 27.90
C GLU A 577 24.64 -5.03 26.59
N VAL A 578 25.91 -4.64 26.36
CA VAL A 578 26.31 -3.99 25.10
C VAL A 578 26.13 -4.92 23.90
N SER A 579 26.46 -6.21 24.04
CA SER A 579 26.28 -7.19 22.97
C SER A 579 24.81 -7.38 22.61
N ALA A 580 23.93 -7.41 23.62
CA ALA A 580 22.48 -7.46 23.41
C ALA A 580 21.95 -6.20 22.68
N ALA A 581 22.44 -5.02 23.05
CA ALA A 581 22.09 -3.77 22.37
C ALA A 581 22.55 -3.76 20.91
N ILE A 582 23.78 -4.23 20.62
CA ILE A 582 24.29 -4.35 19.25
C ILE A 582 23.45 -5.37 18.46
N ALA A 583 23.10 -6.51 19.05
CA ALA A 583 22.26 -7.51 18.39
C ALA A 583 20.90 -6.93 17.98
N GLY A 584 20.26 -6.14 18.85
CA GLY A 584 19.03 -5.42 18.53
C GLY A 584 19.21 -4.42 17.38
N ALA A 585 20.27 -3.62 17.41
CA ALA A 585 20.59 -2.67 16.34
C ALA A 585 20.87 -3.36 14.99
N VAL A 586 21.54 -4.52 15.01
CA VAL A 586 21.83 -5.34 13.83
C VAL A 586 20.54 -5.88 13.22
N GLN A 587 19.58 -6.34 14.03
CA GLN A 587 18.26 -6.78 13.53
C GLN A 587 17.48 -5.62 12.88
N GLU A 588 17.54 -4.42 13.46
CA GLU A 588 16.91 -3.23 12.87
C GLU A 588 17.59 -2.83 11.55
N GLN A 589 18.92 -2.87 11.48
CA GLN A 589 19.67 -2.63 10.25
C GLN A 589 19.38 -3.68 9.17
N GLU A 590 19.20 -4.95 9.53
CA GLU A 590 18.84 -6.01 8.58
C GLU A 590 17.47 -5.72 7.95
N ALA A 591 16.48 -5.33 8.76
CA ALA A 591 15.16 -4.95 8.28
C ALA A 591 15.21 -3.73 7.34
N ALA A 592 15.92 -2.67 7.74
CA ALA A 592 16.07 -1.47 6.93
C ALA A 592 16.81 -1.74 5.60
N THR A 593 17.83 -2.61 5.63
CA THR A 593 18.58 -2.98 4.41
C THR A 593 17.72 -3.77 3.44
N ARG A 594 16.80 -4.61 3.96
CA ARG A 594 15.85 -5.37 3.13
C ARG A 594 14.82 -4.45 2.49
N GLU A 595 14.30 -3.48 3.24
CA GLU A 595 13.40 -2.44 2.72
C GLU A 595 14.06 -1.62 1.60
N ILE A 596 15.31 -1.18 1.81
CA ILE A 596 16.10 -0.48 0.77
C ILE A 596 16.27 -1.34 -0.49
N ALA A 597 16.49 -2.65 -0.33
CA ALA A 597 16.64 -3.56 -1.48
C ALA A 597 15.35 -3.65 -2.30
N ASP A 598 14.20 -3.73 -1.63
CA ASP A 598 12.88 -3.78 -2.26
C ASP A 598 12.56 -2.46 -2.99
N ASP A 599 12.87 -1.31 -2.35
CA ASP A 599 12.72 0.02 -2.96
C ASP A 599 13.57 0.17 -4.23
N ILE A 600 14.80 -0.35 -4.22
CA ILE A 600 15.70 -0.29 -5.38
C ILE A 600 15.15 -1.14 -6.54
N ASP A 601 14.60 -2.33 -6.25
CA ASP A 601 13.96 -3.17 -7.28
C ASP A 601 12.74 -2.48 -7.88
N GLU A 602 11.92 -1.83 -7.03
CA GLU A 602 10.79 -1.05 -7.48
C GLU A 602 11.22 0.11 -8.39
N VAL A 603 12.23 0.89 -8.00
CA VAL A 603 12.78 1.96 -8.83
C VAL A 603 13.28 1.43 -10.18
N ALA A 604 13.94 0.27 -10.20
CA ALA A 604 14.40 -0.36 -11.44
C ALA A 604 13.22 -0.78 -12.35
N ARG A 605 12.16 -1.36 -11.78
CA ARG A 605 10.93 -1.70 -12.51
C ARG A 605 10.22 -0.47 -13.05
N GLN A 606 10.09 0.58 -12.24
CA GLN A 606 9.49 1.85 -12.66
C GLN A 606 10.30 2.51 -13.78
N ALA A 607 11.63 2.56 -13.67
CA ALA A 607 12.51 3.07 -14.73
C ALA A 607 12.30 2.30 -16.05
N LYS A 608 12.21 0.96 -15.99
CA LYS A 608 11.92 0.14 -17.17
C LYS A 608 10.56 0.45 -17.80
N SER A 609 9.52 0.69 -16.98
CA SER A 609 8.20 1.10 -17.47
C SER A 609 8.23 2.48 -18.13
N VAL A 610 8.96 3.44 -17.55
CA VAL A 610 9.12 4.78 -18.14
C VAL A 610 9.86 4.67 -19.47
N SER A 611 10.90 3.81 -19.57
CA SER A 611 11.62 3.55 -20.82
C SER A 611 10.68 3.07 -21.94
N ALA A 612 9.77 2.13 -21.63
CA ALA A 612 8.78 1.63 -22.58
C ALA A 612 7.83 2.76 -23.05
N ASN A 613 7.29 3.54 -22.10
CA ASN A 613 6.40 4.66 -22.38
C ASN A 613 7.07 5.75 -23.23
N VAL A 614 8.35 6.01 -22.98
CA VAL A 614 9.17 6.94 -23.77
C VAL A 614 9.35 6.42 -25.20
N GLY A 615 9.58 5.11 -25.36
CA GLY A 615 9.64 4.46 -26.67
C GLY A 615 8.34 4.60 -27.46
N ASP A 616 7.19 4.39 -26.79
CA ASP A 616 5.87 4.60 -27.39
C ASP A 616 5.61 6.07 -27.75
N LEU A 617 5.95 7.01 -26.86
CA LEU A 617 5.79 8.43 -27.10
C LEU A 617 6.63 8.92 -28.29
N SER A 618 7.87 8.43 -28.40
CA SER A 618 8.75 8.72 -29.54
C SER A 618 8.15 8.22 -30.85
N ARG A 619 7.66 6.97 -30.89
CA ARG A 619 6.97 6.41 -32.07
C ARG A 619 5.71 7.20 -32.43
N SER A 620 4.87 7.51 -31.46
CA SER A 620 3.63 8.27 -31.66
C SER A 620 3.90 9.70 -32.16
N SER A 621 4.94 10.35 -31.62
CA SER A 621 5.40 11.66 -32.09
C SER A 621 5.89 11.59 -33.55
N ALA A 622 6.65 10.55 -33.91
CA ALA A 622 7.09 10.34 -35.30
C ALA A 622 5.92 10.10 -36.26
N GLN A 623 4.93 9.28 -35.85
CA GLN A 623 3.71 9.03 -36.64
C GLN A 623 2.87 10.30 -36.81
N THR A 624 2.75 11.11 -35.75
CA THR A 624 2.04 12.40 -35.80
C THR A 624 2.75 13.36 -36.73
N CYS A 625 4.09 13.44 -36.68
CA CYS A 625 4.89 14.24 -37.60
C CYS A 625 4.64 13.80 -39.06
N ALA A 626 4.73 12.51 -39.36
CA ALA A 626 4.43 11.98 -40.70
C ALA A 626 2.97 12.26 -41.14
N GLY A 627 2.01 12.17 -40.22
CA GLY A 627 0.62 12.56 -40.44
C GLY A 627 0.46 14.03 -40.79
N THR A 628 1.13 14.93 -40.05
CA THR A 628 1.10 16.37 -40.31
C THR A 628 1.71 16.74 -41.64
N VAL A 629 2.80 16.10 -42.05
CA VAL A 629 3.41 16.31 -43.37
C VAL A 629 2.43 15.93 -44.48
N ARG A 630 1.68 14.82 -44.33
CA ARG A 630 0.62 14.44 -45.27
C ARG A 630 -0.50 15.49 -45.32
N VAL A 631 -0.95 15.99 -44.18
CA VAL A 631 -1.98 17.05 -44.11
C VAL A 631 -1.50 18.34 -44.78
N ILE A 632 -0.24 18.74 -44.60
CA ILE A 632 0.36 19.90 -45.29
C ILE A 632 0.32 19.70 -46.81
N TRP A 633 0.66 18.50 -47.29
CA TRP A 633 0.58 18.16 -48.71
C TRP A 633 -0.86 18.15 -49.25
N SER A 634 -1.82 17.59 -48.50
CA SER A 634 -3.23 17.60 -48.90
C SER A 634 -3.80 19.02 -48.93
N ALA A 635 -3.47 19.86 -47.95
CA ALA A 635 -3.87 21.27 -47.95
C ALA A 635 -3.28 22.02 -49.16
N LYS A 636 -2.00 21.78 -49.47
CA LYS A 636 -1.33 22.35 -50.66
C LYS A 636 -2.01 21.92 -51.97
N SER A 637 -2.34 20.64 -52.10
CA SER A 637 -3.05 20.12 -53.28
C SER A 637 -4.44 20.72 -53.41
N LEU A 638 -5.17 20.88 -52.30
CA LEU A 638 -6.49 21.51 -52.31
C LEU A 638 -6.42 22.99 -52.71
N THR A 639 -5.40 23.73 -52.26
CA THR A 639 -5.15 25.10 -52.73
C THR A 639 -4.98 25.13 -54.25
N GLN A 640 -4.21 24.20 -54.85
CA GLN A 640 -4.05 24.15 -56.31
C GLN A 640 -5.35 23.81 -57.05
N VAL A 641 -6.18 22.91 -56.50
CA VAL A 641 -7.51 22.60 -57.08
C VAL A 641 -8.41 23.82 -57.04
N VAL A 642 -8.38 24.58 -55.94
CA VAL A 642 -9.15 25.82 -55.78
C VAL A 642 -8.68 26.90 -56.76
N GLU A 643 -7.37 27.10 -56.91
CA GLU A 643 -6.80 28.02 -57.93
C GLU A 643 -7.25 27.64 -59.35
N THR A 644 -7.23 26.34 -59.67
CA THR A 644 -7.68 25.84 -60.98
C THR A 644 -9.18 26.04 -61.18
N LEU A 645 -10.00 25.79 -60.16
CA LEU A 645 -11.45 25.99 -60.21
C LEU A 645 -11.80 27.46 -60.44
N THR A 646 -11.10 28.38 -59.76
CA THR A 646 -11.25 29.83 -59.97
C THR A 646 -10.93 30.19 -61.42
N ALA A 647 -9.81 29.72 -61.96
CA ALA A 647 -9.41 29.99 -63.34
C ALA A 647 -10.40 29.43 -64.38
N GLU A 648 -10.92 28.21 -64.17
CA GLU A 648 -11.95 27.62 -65.06
C GLU A 648 -13.30 28.33 -64.93
N THR A 649 -13.66 28.79 -63.73
CA THR A 649 -14.87 29.60 -63.50
C THR A 649 -14.76 30.94 -64.22
N ASP A 650 -13.63 31.63 -64.11
CA ASP A 650 -13.38 32.89 -64.83
C ASP A 650 -13.47 32.68 -66.35
N ARG A 651 -12.87 31.61 -66.89
CA ARG A 651 -12.98 31.25 -68.32
C ARG A 651 -14.40 30.92 -68.76
N PHE A 652 -15.17 30.23 -67.91
CA PHE A 652 -16.57 29.93 -68.19
C PHE A 652 -17.41 31.22 -68.22
N LEU A 653 -17.23 32.11 -67.25
CA LEU A 653 -17.92 33.40 -67.19
C LEU A 653 -17.59 34.29 -68.39
N VAL A 654 -16.33 34.31 -68.84
CA VAL A 654 -15.95 35.02 -70.07
C VAL A 654 -16.70 34.46 -71.29
N ARG A 655 -16.85 33.13 -71.40
CA ARG A 655 -17.58 32.49 -72.51
C ARG A 655 -19.09 32.67 -72.45
N VAL A 656 -19.68 32.82 -71.25
CA VAL A 656 -21.12 33.08 -71.07
C VAL A 656 -21.47 34.55 -71.32
N ARG A 657 -20.50 35.45 -71.10
CA ARG A 657 -20.64 36.90 -71.32
C ARG A 657 -20.32 37.34 -72.75
N GLN A 658 -19.74 36.46 -73.58
CA GLN A 658 -19.50 36.62 -75.01
C GLN A 658 -20.66 36.03 -75.80
#